data_AF-A0A519D6J2-F1
#
_entry.id   AF-A0A519D6J2-F1
#
_cell.length_a   1.000
_cell.length_b   1.000
_cell.length_c   1.000
_cell.angle_alpha   90.00
_cell.angle_beta   90.00
_cell.angle_gamma   90.00
#
_symmetry.space_group_name_H-M   'P 1'
#
loop_
_entity.id
_entity.type
_entity.pdbx_description
1 polymer ?
#
loop_
_entity_poly.entity_id
_entity_poly.type
_entity_poly.pdbx_seq_one_letter_code
_entity_poly.pdbx_strand_id
1 'polypeptide(L)'
;MMMAVRYPGIPTTTDGSGQVVHVETHITEGSAAYPITPSTSMGVGYGNAYSNGVKNLWGTKLAFLEPESEHSSASAAEGFAVAGGRVTNFTSGQGLILMKEVLYVISGKRLPIVFHIGSRAMTSQSLNVHAGHDDIMGVSDVGWGILFARNAQEAGDLALIARKTAEVTSTPFFNVQDGFLTTHTIENTLLCEPEFMKEYIGDPADHLRNMMDPYNPVMTGVVQNQDSYMKGKIAQRYFTDTVKPALLDSMAQFTEATGRPYGLIDCYQMEDAEVCIIGIGSMIETTTTVIDDLRAEGRKVGCIHVTCYRPFPGAELAAAVANCKAVAVLERMDDPMAESNPLTAEFKAGLADAMQGMPGFPALEKMPTIHSGSYGLGSRDITSGDIAAIYDLLESDAAPRYFCIGINHPTALAPVSGLDGRPEGSFSMRGHSVGGFGSVTTNKIIATVSADLFGKTVQAFPKYGSEKKGLPTNFFLTIADERIKIHHELDILDFIAVQDVHAFETSNPLKGLREGGTIFLQSTAKTDEEVWQGLPVAARQTILENNIRILYLDTAKIAREVSSSVDLIVRMQGIILLGIFLRSTPFASQTPEVELYSSIEDSLRKYFGKRGEKVVQENLTCVKRGYAEVNIIQPEDAPSMEVSA
;
A
#
# COMPACT_ATOMS: atom_id res chain seq x y z
N MET A 1 -4.82 -19.77 25.31
CA MET A 1 -3.91 -18.78 25.94
C MET A 1 -2.78 -18.58 24.95
N MET A 2 -2.85 -17.56 24.08
CA MET A 2 -1.74 -17.24 23.17
C MET A 2 -0.51 -16.95 24.03
N MET A 3 0.62 -17.58 23.74
CA MET A 3 1.88 -17.23 24.40
C MET A 3 2.16 -15.76 24.11
N ALA A 4 2.52 -14.99 25.15
CA ALA A 4 2.94 -13.61 24.97
C ALA A 4 4.19 -13.61 24.08
N VAL A 5 4.07 -13.04 22.88
CA VAL A 5 5.19 -12.84 21.96
C VAL A 5 6.13 -11.77 22.51
N ARG A 6 7.43 -11.91 22.25
CA ARG A 6 8.44 -11.04 22.86
C ARG A 6 8.40 -9.61 22.32
N TYR A 7 8.11 -9.47 21.03
CA TYR A 7 8.09 -8.20 20.31
C TYR A 7 6.78 -8.07 19.52
N PRO A 8 5.66 -7.76 20.20
CA PRO A 8 4.35 -7.67 19.54
C PRO A 8 4.27 -6.53 18.50
N GLY A 9 5.18 -5.57 18.56
CA GLY A 9 5.20 -4.35 17.75
C GLY A 9 4.48 -3.17 18.44
N ILE A 10 4.82 -1.96 18.01
CA ILE A 10 4.29 -0.70 18.56
C ILE A 10 3.06 -0.27 17.72
N PRO A 11 1.84 -0.24 18.29
CA PRO A 11 0.66 0.17 17.57
C PRO A 11 0.78 1.60 17.03
N THR A 12 0.43 1.78 15.76
CA THR A 12 0.35 3.09 15.11
C THR A 12 -0.59 3.03 13.91
N THR A 13 -0.94 4.21 13.40
CA THR A 13 -1.60 4.39 12.11
C THR A 13 -0.61 5.01 11.12
N THR A 14 -0.23 4.28 10.07
CA THR A 14 0.73 4.75 9.05
C THR A 14 0.53 4.04 7.72
N ASP A 15 1.17 4.55 6.67
CA ASP A 15 1.27 3.90 5.35
C ASP A 15 2.54 3.05 5.20
N GLY A 16 2.63 2.27 4.11
CA GLY A 16 3.77 1.40 3.83
C GLY A 16 5.09 2.16 3.65
N SER A 17 5.05 3.40 3.15
CA SER A 17 6.23 4.27 3.13
C SER A 17 6.71 4.63 4.54
N GLY A 18 5.79 4.96 5.44
CA GLY A 18 6.12 5.25 6.84
C GLY A 18 6.73 4.06 7.58
N GLN A 19 6.25 2.84 7.30
CA GLN A 19 6.82 1.59 7.84
C GLN A 19 8.28 1.38 7.40
N VAL A 20 8.57 1.55 6.11
CA VAL A 20 9.94 1.47 5.60
C VAL A 20 10.84 2.56 6.20
N VAL A 21 10.37 3.80 6.28
CA VAL A 21 11.14 4.90 6.87
C VAL A 21 11.46 4.62 8.33
N HIS A 22 10.52 4.08 9.10
CA HIS A 22 10.76 3.67 10.48
C HIS A 22 11.91 2.68 10.56
N VAL A 23 11.87 1.58 9.80
CA VAL A 23 12.95 0.58 9.81
C VAL A 23 14.29 1.19 9.40
N GLU A 24 14.35 1.82 8.23
CA GLU A 24 15.62 2.22 7.63
C GLU A 24 16.31 3.36 8.38
N THR A 25 15.56 4.30 8.97
CA THR A 25 16.16 5.38 9.79
C THR A 25 16.74 4.88 11.12
N HIS A 26 16.29 3.72 11.62
CA HIS A 26 16.83 3.11 12.82
C HIS A 26 18.04 2.21 12.51
N ILE A 27 18.06 1.51 11.36
CA ILE A 27 19.06 0.46 11.13
C ILE A 27 20.17 0.81 10.15
N THR A 28 20.06 1.86 9.35
CA THR A 28 21.08 2.19 8.32
C THR A 28 22.04 3.30 8.76
N GLU A 29 23.11 3.48 8.00
CA GLU A 29 24.07 4.57 8.18
C GLU A 29 23.91 5.67 7.12
N GLY A 30 23.33 5.35 5.97
CA GLY A 30 22.99 6.36 4.98
C GLY A 30 21.99 5.91 3.92
N SER A 31 21.53 6.89 3.14
CA SER A 31 20.75 6.67 1.94
C SER A 31 21.25 7.56 0.80
N ALA A 32 21.32 6.98 -0.39
CA ALA A 32 21.36 7.74 -1.65
C ALA A 32 19.99 7.58 -2.30
N ALA A 33 19.30 8.68 -2.61
CA ALA A 33 17.95 8.63 -3.17
C ALA A 33 17.73 9.75 -4.18
N TYR A 34 16.90 9.51 -5.18
CA TYR A 34 16.46 10.51 -6.14
C TYR A 34 14.93 10.51 -6.21
N PRO A 35 14.26 11.66 -6.24
CA PRO A 35 12.81 11.73 -6.09
C PRO A 35 12.07 11.20 -7.32
N ILE A 36 11.30 10.13 -7.14
CA ILE A 36 10.36 9.61 -8.13
C ILE A 36 9.09 9.10 -7.47
N THR A 37 7.93 9.57 -7.94
CA THR A 37 6.63 9.12 -7.43
C THR A 37 6.42 7.64 -7.77
N PRO A 38 5.87 6.81 -6.85
CA PRO A 38 5.41 7.12 -5.48
C PRO A 38 6.43 6.93 -4.35
N SER A 39 7.68 6.51 -4.61
CA SER A 39 8.69 6.29 -3.58
C SER A 39 9.28 7.56 -2.94
N THR A 40 9.03 8.74 -3.51
CA THR A 40 9.48 10.04 -2.97
C THR A 40 9.20 10.23 -1.47
N SER A 41 8.07 9.73 -0.96
CA SER A 41 7.72 9.88 0.46
C SER A 41 8.72 9.17 1.39
N MET A 42 9.30 8.05 0.96
CA MET A 42 10.33 7.35 1.73
C MET A 42 11.64 8.15 1.78
N GLY A 43 12.09 8.65 0.62
CA GLY A 43 13.28 9.52 0.55
C GLY A 43 13.14 10.80 1.37
N VAL A 44 11.98 11.45 1.31
CA VAL A 44 11.67 12.64 2.14
C VAL A 44 11.64 12.28 3.63
N GLY A 45 11.05 11.13 4.00
CA GLY A 45 11.03 10.65 5.38
C GLY A 45 12.44 10.45 5.96
N TYR A 46 13.31 9.80 5.19
CA TYR A 46 14.72 9.60 5.58
C TYR A 46 15.49 10.92 5.62
N GLY A 47 15.36 11.77 4.60
CA GLY A 47 16.00 13.09 4.54
C GLY A 47 15.58 14.01 5.69
N ASN A 48 14.33 13.89 6.17
CA ASN A 48 13.87 14.57 7.38
C ASN A 48 14.56 14.04 8.64
N ALA A 49 14.73 12.72 8.78
CA ALA A 49 15.45 12.14 9.93
C ALA A 49 16.91 12.63 9.95
N TYR A 50 17.57 12.61 8.79
CA TYR A 50 18.91 13.18 8.59
C TYR A 50 18.99 14.66 9.01
N SER A 51 18.09 15.49 8.47
CA SER A 51 18.08 16.94 8.75
C SER A 51 17.84 17.27 10.22
N ASN A 52 17.12 16.41 10.94
CA ASN A 52 16.88 16.55 12.37
C ASN A 52 18.01 15.97 13.25
N GLY A 53 19.09 15.47 12.64
CA GLY A 53 20.25 14.93 13.35
C GLY A 53 19.97 13.60 14.05
N VAL A 54 18.99 12.83 13.56
CA VAL A 54 18.69 11.48 14.05
C VAL A 54 19.93 10.60 13.93
N LYS A 55 20.13 9.75 14.93
CA LYS A 55 21.15 8.70 14.94
C LYS A 55 20.48 7.33 14.87
N ASN A 56 21.14 6.39 14.23
CA ASN A 56 20.69 5.00 14.19
C ASN A 56 20.86 4.31 15.56
N LEU A 57 20.47 3.04 15.66
CA LEU A 57 20.47 2.25 16.92
C LEU A 57 21.86 2.04 17.57
N TRP A 58 22.94 2.35 16.84
CA TRP A 58 24.34 2.28 17.29
C TRP A 58 24.98 3.65 17.48
N GLY A 59 24.19 4.73 17.35
CA GLY A 59 24.65 6.09 17.61
C GLY A 59 25.37 6.76 16.43
N THR A 60 25.40 6.10 15.26
CA THR A 60 25.92 6.68 14.01
C THR A 60 24.94 7.71 13.48
N LYS A 61 25.44 8.88 13.09
CA LYS A 61 24.63 9.90 12.41
C LYS A 61 24.29 9.42 11.00
N LEU A 62 23.05 9.58 10.59
CA LEU A 62 22.63 9.24 9.24
C LEU A 62 23.36 10.12 8.20
N ALA A 63 23.57 9.59 7.00
CA ALA A 63 23.98 10.33 5.82
C ALA A 63 22.86 10.31 4.76
N PHE A 64 22.68 11.42 4.03
CA PHE A 64 21.70 11.48 2.94
C PHE A 64 22.31 12.18 1.73
N LEU A 65 22.25 11.54 0.57
CA LEU A 65 22.73 12.09 -0.70
C LEU A 65 21.61 12.08 -1.74
N GLU A 66 21.38 13.24 -2.36
CA GLU A 66 20.50 13.39 -3.52
C GLU A 66 21.36 13.74 -4.75
N PRO A 67 21.65 12.75 -5.62
CA PRO A 67 22.42 12.98 -6.85
C PRO A 67 21.53 13.48 -7.99
N GLU A 68 22.03 13.50 -9.22
CA GLU A 68 21.34 14.04 -10.39
C GLU A 68 20.37 13.07 -11.09
N SER A 69 20.43 11.77 -10.77
CA SER A 69 19.55 10.74 -11.34
C SER A 69 19.51 9.47 -10.48
N GLU A 70 18.56 8.58 -10.78
CA GLU A 70 18.48 7.24 -10.17
C GLU A 70 19.71 6.37 -10.48
N HIS A 71 20.30 6.48 -11.67
CA HIS A 71 21.54 5.77 -12.00
C HIS A 71 22.67 6.15 -11.04
N SER A 72 22.86 7.46 -10.82
CA SER A 72 23.88 7.97 -9.90
C SER A 72 23.54 7.74 -8.44
N SER A 73 22.24 7.68 -8.11
CA SER A 73 21.75 7.23 -6.80
C SER A 73 22.14 5.79 -6.49
N ALA A 74 21.92 4.86 -7.42
CA ALA A 74 22.39 3.48 -7.26
C ALA A 74 23.92 3.39 -7.19
N SER A 75 24.63 4.18 -8.01
CA SER A 75 26.11 4.19 -8.03
C SER A 75 26.70 4.73 -6.73
N ALA A 76 26.06 5.74 -6.12
CA ALA A 76 26.46 6.25 -4.82
C ALA A 76 26.18 5.25 -3.70
N ALA A 77 25.04 4.55 -3.74
CA ALA A 77 24.74 3.47 -2.81
C ALA A 77 25.76 2.32 -2.95
N GLU A 78 26.13 1.95 -4.17
CA GLU A 78 27.20 0.99 -4.42
C GLU A 78 28.51 1.44 -3.76
N GLY A 79 28.96 2.68 -4.01
CA GLY A 79 30.18 3.22 -3.39
C GLY A 79 30.16 3.21 -1.86
N PHE A 80 29.01 3.57 -1.27
CA PHE A 80 28.80 3.54 0.18
C PHE A 80 28.95 2.13 0.75
N ALA A 81 28.33 1.14 0.11
CA ALA A 81 28.39 -0.25 0.53
C ALA A 81 29.78 -0.87 0.34
N VAL A 82 30.48 -0.54 -0.76
CA VAL A 82 31.87 -0.99 -0.99
C VAL A 82 32.81 -0.44 0.10
N ALA A 83 32.53 0.74 0.65
CA ALA A 83 33.23 1.31 1.79
C ALA A 83 32.85 0.68 3.16
N GLY A 84 32.01 -0.36 3.16
CA GLY A 84 31.62 -1.12 4.36
C GLY A 84 30.39 -0.59 5.09
N GLY A 85 29.73 0.45 4.56
CA GLY A 85 28.58 1.06 5.22
C GLY A 85 27.23 0.41 4.86
N ARG A 86 26.31 0.38 5.81
CA ARG A 86 24.92 -0.06 5.57
C ARG A 86 24.09 1.05 4.94
N VAL A 87 23.69 0.84 3.68
CA VAL A 87 22.98 1.84 2.86
C VAL A 87 21.62 1.35 2.35
N THR A 88 20.73 2.31 2.08
CA THR A 88 19.40 2.10 1.50
C THR A 88 19.08 3.06 0.36
N ASN A 89 18.09 2.71 -0.45
CA ASN A 89 17.61 3.54 -1.57
C ASN A 89 16.09 3.37 -1.74
N PHE A 90 15.45 4.39 -2.32
CA PHE A 90 14.02 4.44 -2.57
C PHE A 90 13.80 4.82 -4.03
N THR A 91 13.14 3.95 -4.79
CA THR A 91 12.87 4.22 -6.22
C THR A 91 11.59 3.55 -6.72
N SER A 92 11.20 3.85 -7.95
CA SER A 92 9.97 3.41 -8.62
C SER A 92 10.10 3.54 -10.14
N GLY A 93 9.39 2.72 -10.90
CA GLY A 93 9.12 2.94 -12.32
C GLY A 93 10.41 3.13 -13.16
N GLN A 94 10.43 4.22 -13.93
CA GLN A 94 11.57 4.60 -14.78
C GLN A 94 12.90 4.66 -14.04
N GLY A 95 12.85 5.10 -12.78
CA GLY A 95 14.04 5.22 -11.95
C GLY A 95 14.70 3.87 -11.70
N LEU A 96 13.91 2.83 -11.43
CA LEU A 96 14.42 1.47 -11.23
C LEU A 96 15.06 0.91 -12.50
N ILE A 97 14.43 1.11 -13.66
CA ILE A 97 15.01 0.69 -14.95
C ILE A 97 16.30 1.44 -15.25
N LEU A 98 16.37 2.73 -14.94
CA LEU A 98 17.57 3.54 -15.09
C LEU A 98 18.74 3.05 -14.20
N MET A 99 18.45 2.34 -13.11
CA MET A 99 19.46 1.69 -12.26
C MET A 99 19.98 0.36 -12.82
N LYS A 100 19.33 -0.27 -13.81
CA LYS A 100 19.54 -1.69 -14.18
C LYS A 100 21.00 -2.09 -14.39
N GLU A 101 21.80 -1.26 -15.04
CA GLU A 101 23.24 -1.51 -15.22
C GLU A 101 23.98 -1.62 -13.88
N VAL A 102 23.74 -0.67 -12.97
CA VAL A 102 24.37 -0.61 -11.64
C VAL A 102 23.89 -1.77 -10.75
N LEU A 103 22.65 -2.21 -10.89
CA LEU A 103 22.10 -3.34 -10.13
C LEU A 103 22.88 -4.64 -10.40
N TYR A 104 23.33 -4.87 -11.65
CA TYR A 104 24.22 -5.99 -11.98
C TYR A 104 25.59 -5.87 -11.32
N VAL A 105 26.10 -4.65 -11.15
CA VAL A 105 27.39 -4.40 -10.49
C VAL A 105 27.29 -4.64 -8.98
N ILE A 106 26.25 -4.10 -8.34
CA ILE A 106 25.99 -4.29 -6.90
C ILE A 106 25.87 -5.79 -6.58
N SER A 107 25.08 -6.52 -7.37
CA SER A 107 24.99 -7.96 -7.21
C SER A 107 26.33 -8.62 -7.53
N GLY A 108 27.01 -8.29 -8.63
CA GLY A 108 28.32 -8.88 -8.96
C GLY A 108 29.38 -8.72 -7.86
N LYS A 109 29.35 -7.60 -7.13
CA LYS A 109 30.24 -7.28 -6.01
C LYS A 109 29.80 -7.87 -4.67
N ARG A 110 28.66 -8.56 -4.62
CA ARG A 110 28.09 -9.20 -3.42
C ARG A 110 27.86 -8.20 -2.28
N LEU A 111 27.28 -7.04 -2.62
CA LEU A 111 26.98 -6.00 -1.65
C LEU A 111 25.57 -6.22 -1.06
N PRO A 112 25.42 -6.33 0.27
CA PRO A 112 24.14 -6.65 0.92
C PRO A 112 23.23 -5.42 1.06
N ILE A 113 22.93 -4.78 -0.07
CA ILE A 113 22.09 -3.58 -0.11
C ILE A 113 20.61 -3.97 -0.22
N VAL A 114 19.73 -3.23 0.46
CA VAL A 114 18.28 -3.33 0.27
C VAL A 114 17.77 -2.04 -0.36
N PHE A 115 17.05 -2.18 -1.47
CA PHE A 115 16.33 -1.08 -2.14
C PHE A 115 14.82 -1.26 -1.95
N HIS A 116 14.13 -0.18 -1.62
CA HIS A 116 12.69 -0.19 -1.39
C HIS A 116 11.94 0.39 -2.59
N ILE A 117 11.06 -0.43 -3.15
CA ILE A 117 10.41 -0.16 -4.42
C ILE A 117 8.93 0.13 -4.18
N GLY A 118 8.51 1.35 -4.48
CA GLY A 118 7.09 1.63 -4.70
C GLY A 118 6.75 1.26 -6.14
N SER A 119 6.40 -0.01 -6.37
CA SER A 119 6.23 -0.63 -7.68
C SER A 119 5.25 0.17 -8.53
N ARG A 120 5.68 0.58 -9.73
CA ARG A 120 4.99 1.56 -10.56
C ARG A 120 4.99 1.13 -12.03
N ALA A 121 3.84 1.36 -12.69
CA ALA A 121 3.68 1.13 -14.11
C ALA A 121 4.74 1.86 -14.94
N MET A 122 5.30 1.14 -15.91
CA MET A 122 6.24 1.71 -16.86
C MET A 122 5.52 2.60 -17.87
N THR A 123 6.15 3.72 -18.22
CA THR A 123 5.72 4.57 -19.34
C THR A 123 5.90 3.81 -20.63
N SER A 124 4.80 3.45 -21.26
CA SER A 124 4.73 2.77 -22.55
C SER A 124 3.94 3.64 -23.54
N GLN A 125 2.65 3.33 -23.80
CA GLN A 125 1.80 4.19 -24.64
C GLN A 125 1.50 5.55 -24.00
N SER A 126 1.61 5.65 -22.68
CA SER A 126 1.45 6.88 -21.91
C SER A 126 2.16 6.76 -20.56
N LEU A 127 2.39 7.90 -19.90
CA LEU A 127 2.92 7.95 -18.53
C LEU A 127 1.81 7.61 -17.53
N ASN A 128 2.10 6.71 -16.61
CA ASN A 128 1.29 6.46 -15.42
C ASN A 128 2.21 6.45 -14.18
N VAL A 129 1.80 7.14 -13.11
CA VAL A 129 2.58 7.22 -11.86
C VAL A 129 2.16 6.17 -10.84
N HIS A 130 1.10 5.42 -11.11
CA HIS A 130 0.44 4.50 -10.22
C HIS A 130 0.98 3.06 -10.33
N ALA A 131 0.43 2.14 -9.52
CA ALA A 131 0.94 0.78 -9.41
C ALA A 131 0.97 0.04 -10.74
N GLY A 132 2.09 -0.65 -10.97
CA GLY A 132 2.31 -1.65 -12.00
C GLY A 132 3.53 -2.45 -11.57
N HIS A 133 3.67 -3.68 -12.04
CA HIS A 133 4.81 -4.54 -11.70
C HIS A 133 5.84 -4.62 -12.84
N ASP A 134 5.61 -3.89 -13.93
CA ASP A 134 6.48 -3.87 -15.11
C ASP A 134 7.92 -3.41 -14.78
N ASP A 135 8.06 -2.48 -13.82
CA ASP A 135 9.37 -1.96 -13.41
C ASP A 135 10.22 -3.01 -12.69
N ILE A 136 9.67 -3.66 -11.67
CA ILE A 136 10.35 -4.71 -10.92
C ILE A 136 10.59 -5.95 -11.79
N MET A 137 9.62 -6.33 -12.63
CA MET A 137 9.82 -7.45 -13.57
C MET A 137 10.89 -7.11 -14.62
N GLY A 138 11.00 -5.84 -15.01
CA GLY A 138 12.04 -5.33 -15.90
C GLY A 138 13.47 -5.44 -15.35
N VAL A 139 13.65 -5.67 -14.04
CA VAL A 139 14.96 -5.90 -13.39
C VAL A 139 15.05 -7.25 -12.66
N SER A 140 14.11 -8.16 -12.88
CA SER A 140 14.07 -9.46 -12.19
C SER A 140 15.25 -10.41 -12.49
N ASP A 141 16.07 -10.06 -13.49
CA ASP A 141 17.23 -10.79 -14.00
C ASP A 141 18.58 -10.32 -13.42
N VAL A 142 18.59 -9.28 -12.57
CA VAL A 142 19.83 -8.64 -12.09
C VAL A 142 20.54 -9.38 -10.94
N GLY A 143 20.00 -10.53 -10.50
CA GLY A 143 20.60 -11.37 -9.45
C GLY A 143 20.39 -10.86 -8.03
N TRP A 144 19.21 -10.27 -7.77
CA TRP A 144 18.76 -9.77 -6.48
C TRP A 144 17.65 -10.65 -5.91
N GLY A 145 17.53 -10.69 -4.58
CA GLY A 145 16.31 -11.19 -3.92
C GLY A 145 15.15 -10.22 -4.14
N ILE A 146 13.91 -10.71 -4.22
CA ILE A 146 12.72 -9.89 -4.47
C ILE A 146 11.60 -10.37 -3.55
N LEU A 147 11.22 -9.53 -2.59
CA LEU A 147 10.11 -9.76 -1.67
C LEU A 147 8.99 -8.75 -1.94
N PHE A 148 7.74 -9.20 -1.98
CA PHE A 148 6.55 -8.38 -2.18
C PHE A 148 5.73 -8.32 -0.89
N ALA A 149 5.46 -7.10 -0.43
CA ALA A 149 4.50 -6.81 0.62
C ALA A 149 3.10 -6.63 0.03
N ARG A 150 2.08 -7.22 0.65
CA ARG A 150 0.67 -7.00 0.24
C ARG A 150 -0.03 -5.86 0.98
N ASN A 151 0.52 -5.37 2.08
CA ASN A 151 -0.10 -4.32 2.90
C ASN A 151 0.97 -3.46 3.62
N ALA A 152 0.55 -2.43 4.35
CA ALA A 152 1.48 -1.51 4.98
C ALA A 152 2.36 -2.20 6.03
N GLN A 153 1.80 -3.12 6.82
CA GLN A 153 2.53 -3.89 7.84
C GLN A 153 3.71 -4.67 7.22
N GLU A 154 3.43 -5.42 6.15
CA GLU A 154 4.44 -6.27 5.49
C GLU A 154 5.55 -5.44 4.84
N ALA A 155 5.28 -4.21 4.40
CA ALA A 155 6.31 -3.34 3.83
C ALA A 155 7.44 -3.04 4.82
N GLY A 156 7.12 -2.90 6.11
CA GLY A 156 8.11 -2.72 7.19
C GLY A 156 8.75 -4.04 7.62
N ASP A 157 7.95 -5.08 7.85
CA ASP A 157 8.45 -6.37 8.30
C ASP A 157 9.41 -6.99 7.27
N LEU A 158 9.05 -6.97 5.98
CA LEU A 158 9.88 -7.47 4.89
C LEU A 158 11.12 -6.60 4.65
N ALA A 159 11.12 -5.31 5.02
CA ALA A 159 12.33 -4.49 4.99
C ALA A 159 13.42 -5.11 5.89
N LEU A 160 13.04 -5.50 7.10
CA LEU A 160 13.95 -6.07 8.09
C LEU A 160 14.36 -7.50 7.72
N ILE A 161 13.42 -8.33 7.25
CA ILE A 161 13.70 -9.70 6.76
C ILE A 161 14.65 -9.67 5.55
N ALA A 162 14.40 -8.79 4.58
CA ALA A 162 15.26 -8.60 3.42
C ALA A 162 16.67 -8.17 3.85
N ARG A 163 16.79 -7.23 4.79
CA ARG A 163 18.09 -6.76 5.29
C ARG A 163 18.88 -7.87 5.95
N LYS A 164 18.26 -8.65 6.85
CA LYS A 164 18.93 -9.76 7.53
C LYS A 164 19.43 -10.78 6.53
N THR A 165 18.58 -11.17 5.59
CA THR A 165 18.91 -12.14 4.55
C THR A 165 20.03 -11.61 3.66
N ALA A 166 19.97 -10.33 3.27
CA ALA A 166 20.96 -9.72 2.41
C ALA A 166 22.36 -9.78 3.05
N GLU A 167 22.47 -9.39 4.32
CA GLU A 167 23.74 -9.33 5.05
C GLU A 167 24.35 -10.71 5.31
N VAL A 168 23.52 -11.70 5.66
CA VAL A 168 23.99 -13.08 5.88
C VAL A 168 24.48 -13.73 4.58
N THR A 169 23.88 -13.39 3.44
CA THR A 169 24.14 -14.06 2.15
C THR A 169 25.03 -13.24 1.21
N SER A 170 25.39 -12.01 1.61
CA SER A 170 26.06 -11.03 0.73
C SER A 170 25.35 -10.85 -0.61
N THR A 171 24.02 -10.90 -0.62
CA THR A 171 23.20 -10.78 -1.82
C THR A 171 22.22 -9.62 -1.64
N PRO A 172 22.12 -8.68 -2.59
CA PRO A 172 21.22 -7.55 -2.44
C PRO A 172 19.74 -7.94 -2.63
N PHE A 173 18.84 -7.15 -2.07
CA PHE A 173 17.39 -7.41 -2.07
C PHE A 173 16.56 -6.19 -2.48
N PHE A 174 15.47 -6.45 -3.19
CA PHE A 174 14.36 -5.54 -3.36
C PHE A 174 13.27 -5.86 -2.34
N ASN A 175 12.85 -4.86 -1.57
CA ASN A 175 11.62 -4.89 -0.78
C ASN A 175 10.56 -4.08 -1.53
N VAL A 176 9.56 -4.76 -2.08
CA VAL A 176 8.62 -4.23 -3.06
C VAL A 176 7.24 -4.09 -2.44
N GLN A 177 6.57 -2.97 -2.71
CA GLN A 177 5.19 -2.72 -2.32
C GLN A 177 4.45 -1.98 -3.43
N ASP A 178 3.12 -2.08 -3.49
CA ASP A 178 2.35 -1.47 -4.57
C ASP A 178 2.31 0.06 -4.46
N GLY A 179 2.63 0.72 -5.57
CA GLY A 179 2.59 2.17 -5.70
C GLY A 179 1.20 2.74 -5.45
N PHE A 180 1.10 3.75 -4.59
CA PHE A 180 -0.14 4.27 -3.97
C PHE A 180 -0.95 3.27 -3.14
N LEU A 181 -1.25 2.08 -3.66
CA LEU A 181 -2.14 1.09 -3.04
C LEU A 181 -1.58 0.51 -1.73
N THR A 182 -0.27 0.56 -1.52
CA THR A 182 0.37 0.22 -0.24
C THR A 182 1.22 1.36 0.29
N THR A 183 2.00 2.01 -0.58
CA THR A 183 2.89 3.13 -0.17
C THR A 183 2.14 4.32 0.45
N HIS A 184 0.86 4.52 0.13
CA HIS A 184 0.06 5.68 0.58
C HIS A 184 -1.25 5.30 1.30
N THR A 185 -1.59 4.01 1.33
CA THR A 185 -2.74 3.51 2.10
C THR A 185 -2.37 3.45 3.56
N ILE A 186 -3.11 4.17 4.37
CA ILE A 186 -2.92 4.24 5.82
C ILE A 186 -3.73 3.15 6.48
N GLU A 187 -3.08 2.41 7.36
CA GLU A 187 -3.66 1.29 8.10
C GLU A 187 -3.20 1.31 9.55
N ASN A 188 -3.93 0.63 10.43
CA ASN A 188 -3.40 0.22 11.73
C ASN A 188 -2.29 -0.80 11.50
N THR A 189 -1.13 -0.54 12.08
CA THR A 189 0.07 -1.37 11.95
C THR A 189 0.83 -1.41 13.27
N LEU A 190 1.79 -2.31 13.35
CA LEU A 190 2.63 -2.62 14.49
C LEU A 190 4.08 -2.38 14.06
N LEU A 191 4.66 -1.24 14.42
CA LEU A 191 6.06 -0.93 14.09
C LEU A 191 6.99 -1.90 14.83
N CYS A 192 8.05 -2.34 14.17
CA CYS A 192 9.11 -3.09 14.84
C CYS A 192 9.77 -2.22 15.94
N GLU A 193 9.93 -2.79 17.14
CA GLU A 193 10.57 -2.13 18.25
C GLU A 193 12.08 -1.89 17.97
N PRO A 194 12.65 -0.75 18.38
CA PRO A 194 14.09 -0.49 18.33
C PRO A 194 14.94 -1.62 18.92
N GLU A 195 14.52 -2.20 20.03
CA GLU A 195 15.20 -3.28 20.73
C GLU A 195 15.20 -4.57 19.89
N PHE A 196 14.07 -4.90 19.29
CA PHE A 196 13.96 -6.03 18.37
C PHE A 196 14.85 -5.84 17.14
N MET A 197 14.76 -4.68 16.50
CA MET A 197 15.58 -4.37 15.31
C MET A 197 17.07 -4.52 15.63
N LYS A 198 17.51 -4.03 16.78
CA LYS A 198 18.92 -4.13 17.23
C LYS A 198 19.37 -5.58 17.42
N GLU A 199 18.54 -6.40 18.06
CA GLU A 199 18.82 -7.83 18.29
C GLU A 199 18.80 -8.63 16.99
N TYR A 200 17.80 -8.38 16.15
CA TYR A 200 17.56 -9.16 14.93
C TYR A 200 18.63 -8.92 13.87
N ILE A 201 19.04 -7.66 13.65
CA ILE A 201 19.98 -7.31 12.56
C ILE A 201 21.44 -7.19 13.00
N GLY A 202 21.72 -6.78 14.24
CA GLY A 202 23.08 -6.55 14.73
C GLY A 202 23.76 -5.29 14.17
N ASP A 203 24.86 -4.89 14.81
CA ASP A 203 25.66 -3.72 14.42
C ASP A 203 26.33 -3.97 13.06
N PRO A 204 26.12 -3.09 12.05
CA PRO A 204 26.76 -3.29 10.75
C PRO A 204 28.29 -3.34 10.83
N ALA A 205 28.91 -2.69 11.82
CA ALA A 205 30.36 -2.69 11.98
C ALA A 205 30.95 -4.07 12.33
N ASP A 206 30.14 -4.99 12.85
CA ASP A 206 30.59 -6.32 13.30
C ASP A 206 30.73 -7.33 12.15
N HIS A 207 29.96 -7.16 11.06
CA HIS A 207 29.86 -8.18 10.00
C HIS A 207 29.84 -7.65 8.57
N LEU A 208 29.66 -6.35 8.33
CA LEU A 208 29.76 -5.81 6.98
C LEU A 208 31.22 -5.68 6.54
N ARG A 209 31.45 -6.05 5.27
CA ARG A 209 32.80 -6.02 4.69
C ARG A 209 33.13 -4.62 4.15
N ASN A 210 34.19 -4.03 4.67
CA ASN A 210 34.83 -2.88 4.03
C ASN A 210 35.81 -3.36 2.93
N MET A 211 35.50 -3.07 1.67
CA MET A 211 36.40 -3.36 0.53
C MET A 211 37.34 -2.19 0.21
N MET A 212 37.13 -1.02 0.81
CA MET A 212 37.95 0.19 0.69
C MET A 212 38.81 0.43 1.95
N ASP A 213 39.30 -0.64 2.56
CA ASP A 213 40.25 -0.55 3.68
C ASP A 213 41.69 -0.35 3.13
N PRO A 214 42.34 0.81 3.37
CA PRO A 214 43.71 1.04 2.91
C PRO A 214 44.74 0.12 3.57
N TYR A 215 44.43 -0.48 4.72
CA TYR A 215 45.30 -1.43 5.41
C TYR A 215 45.15 -2.86 4.88
N ASN A 216 43.99 -3.18 4.28
CA ASN A 216 43.69 -4.47 3.65
C ASN A 216 43.17 -4.27 2.22
N PRO A 217 44.00 -3.72 1.30
CA PRO A 217 43.53 -3.26 0.01
C PRO A 217 43.09 -4.43 -0.88
N VAL A 218 41.94 -4.27 -1.55
CA VAL A 218 41.41 -5.21 -2.53
C VAL A 218 41.14 -4.48 -3.84
N MET A 219 41.44 -5.13 -4.97
CA MET A 219 41.04 -4.65 -6.29
C MET A 219 39.74 -5.34 -6.70
N THR A 220 38.69 -4.56 -7.00
CA THR A 220 37.38 -5.04 -7.43
C THR A 220 36.96 -4.39 -8.75
N GLY A 221 36.14 -5.07 -9.56
CA GLY A 221 35.65 -4.54 -10.84
C GLY A 221 36.68 -4.49 -11.98
N VAL A 222 37.66 -5.41 -11.99
CA VAL A 222 38.68 -5.48 -13.05
C VAL A 222 38.14 -6.03 -14.36
N VAL A 223 38.84 -5.74 -15.46
CA VAL A 223 38.59 -6.38 -16.76
C VAL A 223 39.07 -7.84 -16.71
N GLN A 224 38.18 -8.77 -17.03
CA GLN A 224 38.47 -10.21 -17.08
C GLN A 224 38.31 -10.75 -18.50
N ASN A 225 39.25 -11.58 -18.94
CA ASN A 225 39.11 -12.34 -20.18
C ASN A 225 38.20 -13.57 -19.97
N GLN A 226 37.83 -14.23 -21.08
CA GLN A 226 36.77 -15.23 -21.17
C GLN A 226 36.86 -16.34 -20.12
N ASP A 227 38.06 -16.92 -19.92
CA ASP A 227 38.28 -18.01 -18.96
C ASP A 227 37.99 -17.58 -17.51
N SER A 228 38.51 -16.43 -17.09
CA SER A 228 38.31 -15.93 -15.72
C SER A 228 36.88 -15.44 -15.50
N TYR A 229 36.28 -14.81 -16.51
CA TYR A 229 34.91 -14.28 -16.40
C TYR A 229 33.89 -15.41 -16.19
N MET A 230 33.93 -16.48 -16.97
CA MET A 230 33.00 -17.60 -16.81
C MET A 230 33.14 -18.24 -15.42
N LYS A 231 34.38 -18.47 -14.96
CA LYS A 231 34.65 -19.00 -13.61
C LYS A 231 34.08 -18.11 -12.53
N GLY A 232 34.36 -16.81 -12.60
CA GLY A 232 33.85 -15.82 -11.64
C GLY A 232 32.33 -15.76 -11.63
N LYS A 233 31.69 -15.70 -12.80
CA LYS A 233 30.22 -15.59 -12.91
C LYS A 233 29.50 -16.83 -12.39
N ILE A 234 30.00 -18.03 -12.67
CA ILE A 234 29.42 -19.28 -12.13
C ILE A 234 29.73 -19.44 -10.64
N ALA A 235 30.92 -19.04 -10.17
CA ALA A 235 31.29 -19.11 -8.76
C ALA A 235 30.38 -18.26 -7.83
N GLN A 236 29.70 -17.25 -8.37
CA GLN A 236 28.68 -16.48 -7.63
C GLN A 236 27.55 -17.35 -7.07
N ARG A 237 27.31 -18.55 -7.63
CA ARG A 237 26.34 -19.52 -7.10
C ARG A 237 26.62 -19.92 -5.65
N TYR A 238 27.88 -19.89 -5.23
CA TYR A 238 28.25 -20.08 -3.82
C TYR A 238 27.47 -19.16 -2.87
N PHE A 239 27.15 -17.94 -3.30
CA PHE A 239 26.33 -17.01 -2.52
C PHE A 239 24.85 -17.21 -2.77
N THR A 240 24.41 -17.26 -4.04
CA THR A 240 22.98 -17.30 -4.36
C THR A 240 22.28 -18.58 -3.89
N ASP A 241 23.00 -19.71 -3.84
CA ASP A 241 22.45 -20.99 -3.39
C ASP A 241 22.16 -20.99 -1.87
N THR A 242 22.78 -20.07 -1.11
CA THR A 242 22.51 -19.89 0.34
C THR A 242 21.30 -19.01 0.63
N VAL A 243 20.80 -18.28 -0.37
CA VAL A 243 19.76 -17.26 -0.18
C VAL A 243 18.43 -17.87 0.30
N LYS A 244 17.95 -18.94 -0.36
CA LYS A 244 16.67 -19.56 0.00
C LYS A 244 16.66 -20.10 1.45
N PRO A 245 17.66 -20.89 1.89
CA PRO A 245 17.76 -21.32 3.29
C PRO A 245 17.85 -20.15 4.29
N ALA A 246 18.67 -19.14 4.01
CA ALA A 246 18.84 -17.99 4.89
C ALA A 246 17.59 -17.11 4.99
N LEU A 247 16.82 -16.99 3.90
CA LEU A 247 15.55 -16.28 3.88
C LEU A 247 14.51 -16.98 4.75
N LEU A 248 14.38 -18.30 4.63
CA LEU A 248 13.48 -19.10 5.46
C LEU A 248 13.84 -19.01 6.95
N ASP A 249 15.13 -19.07 7.28
CA ASP A 249 15.62 -18.89 8.65
C ASP A 249 15.32 -17.48 9.19
N SER A 250 15.54 -16.44 8.37
CA SER A 250 15.20 -15.05 8.72
C SER A 250 13.70 -14.90 8.98
N MET A 251 12.85 -15.41 8.09
CA MET A 251 11.39 -15.40 8.26
C MET A 251 10.94 -16.15 9.52
N ALA A 252 11.56 -17.30 9.83
CA ALA A 252 11.26 -18.09 11.02
C ALA A 252 11.64 -17.34 12.31
N GLN A 253 12.83 -16.75 12.38
CA GLN A 253 13.28 -15.95 13.53
C GLN A 253 12.39 -14.71 13.73
N PHE A 254 11.97 -14.06 12.64
CA PHE A 254 11.03 -12.95 12.69
C PHE A 254 9.68 -13.40 13.25
N THR A 255 9.17 -14.55 12.79
CA THR A 255 7.91 -15.14 13.25
C THR A 255 7.97 -15.50 14.73
N GLU A 256 9.07 -16.12 15.20
CA GLU A 256 9.26 -16.48 16.61
C GLU A 256 9.27 -15.24 17.51
N ALA A 257 9.94 -14.17 17.09
CA ALA A 257 10.06 -12.94 17.86
C ALA A 257 8.74 -12.17 17.94
N THR A 258 8.00 -12.10 16.83
CA THR A 258 6.88 -11.17 16.65
C THR A 258 5.50 -11.81 16.64
N GLY A 259 5.43 -13.12 16.43
CA GLY A 259 4.18 -13.85 16.20
C GLY A 259 3.57 -13.65 14.81
N ARG A 260 4.21 -12.89 13.90
CA ARG A 260 3.71 -12.63 12.55
C ARG A 260 4.37 -13.62 11.58
N PRO A 261 3.63 -14.61 11.03
CA PRO A 261 4.19 -15.65 10.18
C PRO A 261 4.59 -15.12 8.81
N TYR A 262 5.77 -15.51 8.35
CA TYR A 262 6.24 -15.26 6.98
C TYR A 262 6.77 -16.54 6.34
N GLY A 263 6.52 -16.68 5.04
CA GLY A 263 7.02 -17.75 4.19
C GLY A 263 7.29 -17.25 2.78
N LEU A 264 7.85 -18.11 1.92
CA LEU A 264 8.09 -17.76 0.51
C LEU A 264 6.79 -17.55 -0.27
N ILE A 265 5.74 -18.28 0.13
CA ILE A 265 4.37 -18.12 -0.30
C ILE A 265 3.48 -18.11 0.95
N ASP A 266 2.31 -17.49 0.84
CA ASP A 266 1.25 -17.52 1.85
C ASP A 266 -0.03 -18.07 1.21
N CYS A 267 -0.54 -19.17 1.77
CA CYS A 267 -1.72 -19.87 1.25
C CYS A 267 -2.94 -19.53 2.10
N TYR A 268 -4.06 -19.23 1.45
CA TYR A 268 -5.34 -18.97 2.10
C TYR A 268 -6.40 -19.93 1.59
N GLN A 269 -6.97 -20.74 2.50
CA GLN A 269 -8.02 -21.73 2.21
C GLN A 269 -7.64 -22.70 1.08
N MET A 270 -6.44 -23.30 1.15
CA MET A 270 -5.86 -24.13 0.07
C MET A 270 -5.91 -25.64 0.35
N GLU A 271 -6.22 -26.05 1.58
CA GLU A 271 -6.17 -27.44 2.04
C GLU A 271 -7.08 -28.37 1.22
N ASP A 272 -8.25 -27.87 0.84
CA ASP A 272 -9.26 -28.59 0.04
C ASP A 272 -9.66 -27.82 -1.25
N ALA A 273 -8.94 -26.77 -1.61
CA ALA A 273 -9.27 -25.92 -2.76
C ALA A 273 -9.20 -26.70 -4.08
N GLU A 274 -10.30 -26.64 -4.84
CA GLU A 274 -10.37 -27.21 -6.19
C GLU A 274 -9.92 -26.20 -7.26
N VAL A 275 -10.01 -24.90 -6.97
CA VAL A 275 -9.51 -23.82 -7.82
C VAL A 275 -8.86 -22.73 -6.99
N CYS A 276 -7.85 -22.05 -7.54
CA CYS A 276 -7.21 -20.94 -6.82
C CYS A 276 -6.73 -19.79 -7.70
N ILE A 277 -6.56 -18.63 -7.07
CA ILE A 277 -5.88 -17.46 -7.62
C ILE A 277 -4.45 -17.40 -7.07
N ILE A 278 -3.46 -17.17 -7.92
CA ILE A 278 -2.07 -16.88 -7.54
C ILE A 278 -1.75 -15.44 -7.94
N GLY A 279 -1.13 -14.68 -7.05
CA GLY A 279 -0.66 -13.34 -7.38
C GLY A 279 0.31 -12.76 -6.36
N ILE A 280 0.66 -11.50 -6.56
CA ILE A 280 1.61 -10.74 -5.76
C ILE A 280 1.05 -9.36 -5.42
N GLY A 281 1.42 -8.82 -4.26
CA GLY A 281 1.01 -7.49 -3.83
C GLY A 281 -0.44 -7.42 -3.31
N SER A 282 -0.99 -6.22 -3.28
CA SER A 282 -2.12 -5.87 -2.40
C SER A 282 -3.44 -6.53 -2.75
N MET A 283 -3.64 -6.91 -4.01
CA MET A 283 -4.89 -7.52 -4.47
C MET A 283 -5.16 -8.87 -3.80
N ILE A 284 -4.12 -9.61 -3.39
CA ILE A 284 -4.31 -10.90 -2.72
C ILE A 284 -4.98 -10.71 -1.35
N GLU A 285 -4.77 -9.59 -0.67
CA GLU A 285 -5.47 -9.32 0.59
C GLU A 285 -6.98 -9.16 0.38
N THR A 286 -7.41 -8.39 -0.63
CA THR A 286 -8.83 -8.31 -1.05
C THR A 286 -9.36 -9.68 -1.46
N THR A 287 -8.55 -10.49 -2.14
CA THR A 287 -8.97 -11.84 -2.57
C THR A 287 -9.38 -12.71 -1.39
N THR A 288 -8.75 -12.55 -0.21
CA THR A 288 -9.12 -13.33 0.98
C THR A 288 -10.55 -13.04 1.45
N THR A 289 -11.04 -11.81 1.30
CA THR A 289 -12.41 -11.45 1.69
C THR A 289 -13.43 -12.10 0.77
N VAL A 290 -13.15 -12.08 -0.54
CA VAL A 290 -14.00 -12.73 -1.56
C VAL A 290 -14.02 -14.25 -1.35
N ILE A 291 -12.88 -14.85 -1.00
CA ILE A 291 -12.83 -16.28 -0.66
C ILE A 291 -13.74 -16.60 0.51
N ASP A 292 -13.74 -15.79 1.57
CA ASP A 292 -14.59 -16.04 2.75
C ASP A 292 -16.08 -16.05 2.38
N ASP A 293 -16.52 -15.09 1.56
CA ASP A 293 -17.90 -15.02 1.03
C ASP A 293 -18.24 -16.27 0.19
N LEU A 294 -17.38 -16.62 -0.77
CA LEU A 294 -17.60 -17.78 -1.65
C LEU A 294 -17.52 -19.13 -0.90
N ARG A 295 -16.67 -19.22 0.12
CA ARG A 295 -16.56 -20.40 1.00
C ARG A 295 -17.81 -20.56 1.86
N ALA A 296 -18.44 -19.47 2.30
CA ALA A 296 -19.72 -19.51 3.00
C ALA A 296 -20.85 -20.09 2.13
N GLU A 297 -20.75 -19.96 0.80
CA GLU A 297 -21.64 -20.60 -0.18
C GLU A 297 -21.30 -22.07 -0.47
N GLY A 298 -20.21 -22.60 0.12
CA GLY A 298 -19.75 -23.97 -0.06
C GLY A 298 -18.82 -24.19 -1.27
N ARG A 299 -18.34 -23.12 -1.92
CA ARG A 299 -17.37 -23.22 -3.02
C ARG A 299 -15.97 -23.51 -2.48
N LYS A 300 -15.23 -24.40 -3.16
CA LYS A 300 -13.88 -24.81 -2.73
C LYS A 300 -12.79 -23.99 -3.40
N VAL A 301 -12.72 -22.72 -3.00
CA VAL A 301 -11.83 -21.71 -3.59
C VAL A 301 -10.70 -21.33 -2.63
N GLY A 302 -9.52 -21.06 -3.15
CA GLY A 302 -8.38 -20.57 -2.35
C GLY A 302 -7.56 -19.51 -3.09
N CYS A 303 -6.55 -18.95 -2.43
CA CYS A 303 -5.53 -18.13 -3.09
C CYS A 303 -4.14 -18.33 -2.50
N ILE A 304 -3.14 -17.88 -3.27
CA ILE A 304 -1.74 -17.91 -2.91
C ILE A 304 -1.13 -16.53 -3.18
N HIS A 305 -0.55 -15.93 -2.14
CA HIS A 305 0.34 -14.78 -2.28
C HIS A 305 1.78 -15.28 -2.47
N VAL A 306 2.46 -14.81 -3.51
CA VAL A 306 3.90 -15.07 -3.72
C VAL A 306 4.72 -13.97 -3.03
N THR A 307 4.96 -14.14 -1.73
CA THR A 307 5.76 -13.21 -0.93
C THR A 307 7.19 -13.07 -1.45
N CYS A 308 7.79 -14.14 -1.95
CA CYS A 308 9.15 -14.17 -2.49
C CYS A 308 9.10 -14.49 -3.99
N TYR A 309 9.43 -13.52 -4.86
CA TYR A 309 9.56 -13.76 -6.30
C TYR A 309 10.97 -14.24 -6.69
N ARG A 310 11.99 -13.82 -5.92
CA ARG A 310 13.38 -14.29 -6.06
C ARG A 310 13.99 -14.55 -4.67
N PRO A 311 14.55 -15.74 -4.41
CA PRO A 311 14.54 -16.94 -5.25
C PRO A 311 13.12 -17.46 -5.51
N PHE A 312 12.85 -17.95 -6.72
CA PHE A 312 11.49 -18.31 -7.12
C PHE A 312 10.99 -19.59 -6.39
N PRO A 313 9.78 -19.58 -5.80
CA PRO A 313 9.29 -20.67 -4.96
C PRO A 313 8.52 -21.73 -5.78
N GLY A 314 9.15 -22.24 -6.84
CA GLY A 314 8.50 -23.17 -7.77
C GLY A 314 8.04 -24.48 -7.11
N ALA A 315 8.84 -25.03 -6.20
CA ALA A 315 8.51 -26.27 -5.49
C ALA A 315 7.34 -26.07 -4.51
N GLU A 316 7.34 -24.95 -3.79
CA GLU A 316 6.28 -24.59 -2.86
C GLU A 316 4.95 -24.33 -3.60
N LEU A 317 5.00 -23.62 -4.73
CA LEU A 317 3.85 -23.38 -5.59
C LEU A 317 3.29 -24.67 -6.17
N ALA A 318 4.16 -25.55 -6.70
CA ALA A 318 3.75 -26.86 -7.21
C ALA A 318 3.07 -27.71 -6.13
N ALA A 319 3.57 -27.67 -4.89
CA ALA A 319 2.99 -28.40 -3.77
C ALA A 319 1.60 -27.85 -3.41
N ALA A 320 1.47 -26.52 -3.35
CA ALA A 320 0.23 -25.86 -2.96
C ALA A 320 -0.92 -26.10 -3.95
N VAL A 321 -0.64 -26.25 -5.25
CA VAL A 321 -1.68 -26.43 -6.28
C VAL A 321 -1.92 -27.88 -6.68
N ALA A 322 -1.31 -28.85 -6.00
CA ALA A 322 -1.35 -30.26 -6.39
C ALA A 322 -2.78 -30.82 -6.49
N ASN A 323 -3.71 -30.30 -5.69
CA ASN A 323 -5.12 -30.72 -5.67
C ASN A 323 -6.03 -29.84 -6.55
N CYS A 324 -5.52 -28.76 -7.13
CA CYS A 324 -6.32 -27.84 -7.92
C CYS A 324 -6.58 -28.39 -9.33
N LYS A 325 -7.80 -28.21 -9.81
CA LYS A 325 -8.22 -28.50 -11.19
C LYS A 325 -7.84 -27.36 -12.14
N ALA A 326 -7.96 -26.13 -11.67
CA ALA A 326 -7.63 -24.91 -12.42
C ALA A 326 -7.04 -23.84 -11.51
N VAL A 327 -6.19 -22.99 -12.09
CA VAL A 327 -5.50 -21.89 -11.41
C VAL A 327 -5.52 -20.65 -12.30
N ALA A 328 -5.82 -19.49 -11.73
CA ALA A 328 -5.60 -18.19 -12.38
C ALA A 328 -4.36 -17.52 -11.80
N VAL A 329 -3.37 -17.22 -12.64
CA VAL A 329 -2.22 -16.40 -12.25
C VAL A 329 -2.51 -14.96 -12.66
N LEU A 330 -2.53 -14.05 -11.70
CA LEU A 330 -2.87 -12.64 -11.88
C LEU A 330 -1.63 -11.77 -11.78
N GLU A 331 -1.44 -10.93 -12.79
CA GLU A 331 -0.27 -10.06 -12.90
C GLU A 331 -0.68 -8.61 -13.15
N ARG A 332 -0.08 -7.68 -12.41
CA ARG A 332 -0.30 -6.24 -12.58
C ARG A 332 0.62 -5.65 -13.64
N MET A 333 0.64 -6.30 -14.79
CA MET A 333 1.37 -5.93 -16.00
C MET A 333 0.81 -6.69 -17.19
N ASP A 334 1.21 -6.31 -18.41
CA ASP A 334 0.83 -7.03 -19.63
C ASP A 334 1.95 -6.95 -20.67
N ASP A 335 2.55 -8.11 -20.99
CA ASP A 335 3.51 -8.26 -22.09
C ASP A 335 2.94 -9.25 -23.13
N PRO A 336 2.19 -8.75 -24.13
CA PRO A 336 1.56 -9.61 -25.14
C PRO A 336 2.54 -10.24 -26.12
N MET A 337 3.81 -9.81 -26.13
CA MET A 337 4.85 -10.39 -26.99
C MET A 337 5.60 -11.54 -26.31
N ALA A 338 5.45 -11.71 -24.99
CA ALA A 338 5.95 -12.86 -24.25
C ALA A 338 5.02 -14.06 -24.41
N GLU A 339 5.57 -15.27 -24.30
CA GLU A 339 4.77 -16.51 -24.25
C GLU A 339 3.79 -16.51 -23.08
N SER A 340 4.18 -15.88 -21.97
CA SER A 340 3.36 -15.61 -20.79
C SER A 340 3.99 -14.47 -20.01
N ASN A 341 3.16 -13.74 -19.25
CA ASN A 341 3.68 -12.77 -18.29
C ASN A 341 4.62 -13.46 -17.25
N PRO A 342 5.55 -12.72 -16.62
CA PRO A 342 6.67 -13.29 -15.88
C PRO A 342 6.33 -14.26 -14.74
N LEU A 343 5.32 -13.97 -13.92
CA LEU A 343 4.91 -14.86 -12.83
C LEU A 343 4.28 -16.15 -13.39
N THR A 344 3.44 -16.01 -14.42
CA THR A 344 2.83 -17.14 -15.11
C THR A 344 3.89 -18.03 -15.77
N ALA A 345 4.91 -17.43 -16.40
CA ALA A 345 6.01 -18.15 -17.03
C ALA A 345 6.82 -18.98 -16.01
N GLU A 346 7.22 -18.36 -14.90
CA GLU A 346 7.98 -19.03 -13.83
C GLU A 346 7.15 -20.12 -13.14
N PHE A 347 5.85 -19.88 -12.92
CA PHE A 347 4.94 -20.87 -12.37
C PHE A 347 4.81 -22.10 -13.28
N LYS A 348 4.61 -21.88 -14.59
CA LYS A 348 4.60 -22.96 -15.60
C LYS A 348 5.90 -23.75 -15.59
N ALA A 349 7.05 -23.07 -15.49
CA ALA A 349 8.36 -23.73 -15.41
C ALA A 349 8.47 -24.60 -14.13
N GLY A 350 8.07 -24.08 -12.97
CA GLY A 350 8.07 -24.84 -11.72
C GLY A 350 7.16 -26.07 -11.75
N LEU A 351 5.99 -25.97 -12.39
CA LEU A 351 5.11 -27.13 -12.60
C LEU A 351 5.72 -28.15 -13.58
N ALA A 352 6.41 -27.70 -14.62
CA ALA A 352 7.10 -28.59 -15.55
C ALA A 352 8.26 -29.35 -14.88
N ASP A 353 8.98 -28.72 -13.96
CA ASP A 353 10.02 -29.36 -13.14
C ASP A 353 9.42 -30.42 -12.20
N ALA A 354 8.29 -30.10 -11.54
CA ALA A 354 7.56 -31.05 -10.70
C ALA A 354 7.04 -32.27 -11.49
N MET A 355 6.48 -32.05 -12.69
CA MET A 355 6.02 -33.13 -13.59
C MET A 355 7.17 -34.04 -14.06
N GLN A 356 8.39 -33.50 -14.15
CA GLN A 356 9.58 -34.26 -14.53
C GLN A 356 10.27 -34.95 -13.34
N GLY A 357 9.78 -34.76 -12.10
CA GLY A 357 10.36 -35.33 -10.90
C GLY A 357 11.72 -34.71 -10.54
N MET A 358 11.89 -33.40 -10.81
CA MET A 358 13.10 -32.65 -10.46
C MET A 358 13.39 -32.75 -8.95
N PRO A 359 14.65 -32.98 -8.52
CA PRO A 359 14.98 -33.03 -7.09
C PRO A 359 14.54 -31.78 -6.34
N GLY A 360 13.84 -31.97 -5.22
CA GLY A 360 13.30 -30.88 -4.39
C GLY A 360 11.90 -30.41 -4.79
N PHE A 361 11.32 -30.92 -5.88
CA PHE A 361 9.93 -30.67 -6.25
C PHE A 361 9.01 -31.83 -5.81
N PRO A 362 7.73 -31.52 -5.51
CA PRO A 362 6.73 -32.56 -5.24
C PRO A 362 6.41 -33.34 -6.52
N ALA A 363 6.00 -34.60 -6.36
CA ALA A 363 5.46 -35.37 -7.47
C ALA A 363 4.06 -34.84 -7.83
N LEU A 364 3.86 -34.44 -9.08
CA LEU A 364 2.56 -34.05 -9.61
C LEU A 364 2.06 -35.10 -10.59
N GLU A 365 0.85 -35.63 -10.34
CA GLU A 365 0.20 -36.58 -11.26
C GLU A 365 -0.38 -35.87 -12.48
N LYS A 366 -0.87 -34.64 -12.29
CA LYS A 366 -1.50 -33.83 -13.34
C LYS A 366 -1.21 -32.35 -13.10
N MET A 367 -1.02 -31.63 -14.19
CA MET A 367 -0.93 -30.17 -14.18
C MET A 367 -2.33 -29.55 -14.18
N PRO A 368 -2.63 -28.56 -13.30
CA PRO A 368 -3.90 -27.84 -13.35
C PRO A 368 -4.05 -27.07 -14.67
N THR A 369 -5.29 -26.77 -15.04
CA THR A 369 -5.59 -25.84 -16.12
C THR A 369 -5.15 -24.43 -15.69
N ILE A 370 -4.14 -23.88 -16.36
CA ILE A 370 -3.62 -22.54 -16.06
C ILE A 370 -4.34 -21.50 -16.91
N HIS A 371 -4.81 -20.44 -16.25
CA HIS A 371 -5.32 -19.20 -16.84
C HIS A 371 -4.40 -18.04 -16.43
N SER A 372 -4.19 -17.09 -17.35
CA SER A 372 -3.38 -15.89 -17.12
C SER A 372 -4.29 -14.68 -17.16
N GLY A 373 -4.19 -13.80 -16.16
CA GLY A 373 -5.02 -12.60 -16.08
C GLY A 373 -4.19 -11.33 -15.88
N SER A 374 -4.43 -10.33 -16.72
CA SER A 374 -3.87 -8.98 -16.53
C SER A 374 -4.88 -8.10 -15.80
N TYR A 375 -4.46 -7.45 -14.71
CA TYR A 375 -5.35 -6.69 -13.83
C TYR A 375 -4.70 -5.43 -13.30
N GLY A 376 -5.49 -4.40 -12.97
CA GLY A 376 -5.04 -3.30 -12.12
C GLY A 376 -3.86 -2.45 -12.61
N LEU A 377 -3.48 -2.56 -13.89
CA LEU A 377 -2.40 -1.78 -14.50
C LEU A 377 -2.65 -0.28 -14.28
N GLY A 378 -1.65 0.43 -13.76
CA GLY A 378 -1.76 1.85 -13.45
C GLY A 378 -2.75 2.16 -12.33
N SER A 379 -2.83 1.30 -11.31
CA SER A 379 -3.85 1.31 -10.24
C SER A 379 -5.28 1.42 -10.76
N ARG A 380 -5.57 0.78 -11.90
CA ARG A 380 -6.97 0.57 -12.29
C ARG A 380 -7.67 -0.21 -11.17
N ASP A 381 -8.83 0.27 -10.77
CA ASP A 381 -9.59 -0.31 -9.66
C ASP A 381 -10.09 -1.72 -9.99
N ILE A 382 -10.09 -2.59 -8.97
CA ILE A 382 -10.45 -4.01 -9.08
C ILE A 382 -11.29 -4.37 -7.86
N THR A 383 -12.58 -4.52 -8.08
CA THR A 383 -13.58 -4.72 -7.02
C THR A 383 -13.62 -6.17 -6.53
N SER A 384 -14.28 -6.41 -5.40
CA SER A 384 -14.61 -7.77 -4.94
C SER A 384 -15.40 -8.56 -6.00
N GLY A 385 -16.28 -7.88 -6.75
CA GLY A 385 -17.03 -8.45 -7.86
C GLY A 385 -16.17 -8.88 -9.05
N ASP A 386 -15.14 -8.10 -9.37
CA ASP A 386 -14.15 -8.45 -10.38
C ASP A 386 -13.38 -9.73 -10.02
N ILE A 387 -13.00 -9.89 -8.74
CA ILE A 387 -12.29 -11.08 -8.25
C ILE A 387 -13.21 -12.31 -8.30
N ALA A 388 -14.48 -12.18 -7.87
CA ALA A 388 -15.43 -13.28 -7.92
C ALA A 388 -15.65 -13.81 -9.35
N ALA A 389 -15.66 -12.93 -10.35
CA ALA A 389 -15.77 -13.32 -11.77
C ALA A 389 -14.62 -14.26 -12.22
N ILE A 390 -13.47 -14.19 -11.58
CA ILE A 390 -12.31 -15.06 -11.86
C ILE A 390 -12.57 -16.46 -11.32
N TYR A 391 -13.20 -16.60 -10.15
CA TYR A 391 -13.59 -17.91 -9.64
C TYR A 391 -14.69 -18.53 -10.50
N ASP A 392 -15.66 -17.75 -10.96
CA ASP A 392 -16.68 -18.22 -11.91
C ASP A 392 -16.04 -18.72 -13.23
N LEU A 393 -14.99 -18.04 -13.70
CA LEU A 393 -14.20 -18.51 -14.85
C LEU A 393 -13.52 -19.85 -14.55
N LEU A 394 -12.83 -19.97 -13.42
CA LEU A 394 -12.06 -21.17 -13.05
C LEU A 394 -12.94 -22.41 -12.85
N GLU A 395 -14.20 -22.23 -12.48
CA GLU A 395 -15.18 -23.29 -12.30
C GLU A 395 -15.92 -23.66 -13.61
N SER A 396 -15.66 -22.95 -14.72
CA SER A 396 -16.32 -23.18 -16.01
C SER A 396 -15.54 -24.10 -16.96
N ASP A 397 -16.25 -24.89 -17.77
CA ASP A 397 -15.65 -25.91 -18.67
C ASP A 397 -15.00 -25.35 -19.95
N ALA A 398 -15.32 -24.10 -20.35
CA ALA A 398 -14.94 -23.51 -21.64
C ALA A 398 -14.26 -22.13 -21.52
N ALA A 399 -13.47 -21.96 -20.46
CA ALA A 399 -12.84 -20.69 -20.12
C ALA A 399 -11.65 -20.31 -21.04
N PRO A 400 -11.52 -19.03 -21.46
CA PRO A 400 -10.32 -18.55 -22.14
C PRO A 400 -9.06 -18.71 -21.27
N ARG A 401 -7.94 -19.04 -21.91
CA ARG A 401 -6.63 -19.17 -21.24
C ARG A 401 -6.03 -17.83 -20.79
N TYR A 402 -6.46 -16.74 -21.42
CA TYR A 402 -6.07 -15.37 -21.08
C TYR A 402 -7.30 -14.50 -20.93
N PHE A 403 -7.30 -13.60 -19.94
CA PHE A 403 -8.36 -12.62 -19.71
C PHE A 403 -7.79 -11.32 -19.13
N CYS A 404 -8.61 -10.27 -19.11
CA CYS A 404 -8.30 -9.04 -18.38
C CYS A 404 -9.44 -8.65 -17.43
N ILE A 405 -9.16 -7.78 -16.46
CA ILE A 405 -10.11 -7.37 -15.43
C ILE A 405 -10.15 -5.85 -15.29
N GLY A 406 -11.33 -5.28 -15.00
CA GLY A 406 -11.51 -3.85 -14.70
C GLY A 406 -11.56 -2.91 -15.91
N ILE A 407 -11.56 -3.43 -17.14
CA ILE A 407 -11.67 -2.64 -18.38
C ILE A 407 -12.74 -3.20 -19.33
N ASN A 408 -13.24 -2.36 -20.23
CA ASN A 408 -14.11 -2.81 -21.32
C ASN A 408 -13.24 -3.30 -22.49
N HIS A 409 -13.12 -4.62 -22.65
CA HIS A 409 -12.32 -5.26 -23.69
C HIS A 409 -12.91 -6.63 -24.05
N PRO A 410 -12.75 -7.17 -25.27
CA PRO A 410 -13.29 -8.49 -25.65
C PRO A 410 -12.80 -9.66 -24.80
N THR A 411 -11.65 -9.53 -24.13
CA THR A 411 -11.12 -10.54 -23.20
C THR A 411 -11.47 -10.26 -21.74
N ALA A 412 -12.27 -9.22 -21.47
CA ALA A 412 -12.60 -8.82 -20.11
C ALA A 412 -13.67 -9.74 -19.50
N LEU A 413 -13.50 -10.08 -18.23
CA LEU A 413 -14.58 -10.69 -17.45
C LEU A 413 -15.52 -9.59 -16.94
N ALA A 414 -16.82 -9.89 -16.94
CA ALA A 414 -17.80 -8.99 -16.34
C ALA A 414 -17.80 -9.18 -14.81
N PRO A 415 -17.79 -8.10 -14.01
CA PRO A 415 -17.80 -8.22 -12.56
C PRO A 415 -19.11 -8.82 -12.05
N VAL A 416 -19.01 -9.63 -10.99
CA VAL A 416 -20.15 -10.11 -10.23
C VAL A 416 -20.69 -8.96 -9.36
N SER A 417 -22.00 -8.74 -9.39
CA SER A 417 -22.63 -7.67 -8.59
C SER A 417 -22.96 -8.15 -7.17
N GLY A 418 -22.90 -7.24 -6.19
CA GLY A 418 -23.49 -7.44 -4.87
C GLY A 418 -22.53 -7.95 -3.78
N LEU A 419 -21.22 -8.01 -4.05
CA LEU A 419 -20.20 -8.33 -3.06
C LEU A 419 -19.65 -7.05 -2.43
N ASP A 420 -19.70 -6.97 -1.10
CA ASP A 420 -19.19 -5.84 -0.32
C ASP A 420 -17.68 -6.00 -0.05
N GLY A 421 -17.28 -7.15 0.53
CA GLY A 421 -15.91 -7.45 0.92
C GLY A 421 -15.43 -6.71 2.19
N ARG A 422 -16.14 -5.69 2.68
CA ARG A 422 -15.82 -5.01 3.95
C ARG A 422 -16.21 -5.88 5.15
N PRO A 423 -15.51 -5.73 6.30
CA PRO A 423 -15.95 -6.33 7.56
C PRO A 423 -17.39 -5.93 7.93
N GLU A 424 -18.12 -6.82 8.60
CA GLU A 424 -19.47 -6.52 9.09
C GLU A 424 -19.45 -5.31 10.05
N GLY A 425 -20.45 -4.43 9.95
CA GLY A 425 -20.52 -3.22 10.77
C GLY A 425 -19.53 -2.11 10.39
N SER A 426 -18.82 -2.25 9.26
CA SER A 426 -17.93 -1.21 8.74
C SER A 426 -18.67 0.10 8.45
N PHE A 427 -17.99 1.21 8.73
CA PHE A 427 -18.40 2.56 8.34
C PHE A 427 -17.45 3.09 7.27
N SER A 428 -17.99 3.49 6.13
CA SER A 428 -17.21 3.97 4.99
C SER A 428 -17.55 5.39 4.59
N MET A 429 -16.51 6.13 4.22
CA MET A 429 -16.61 7.50 3.76
C MET A 429 -15.91 7.70 2.42
N ARG A 430 -16.53 8.53 1.56
CA ARG A 430 -15.88 9.13 0.40
C ARG A 430 -15.95 10.65 0.47
N GLY A 431 -14.80 11.30 0.39
CA GLY A 431 -14.74 12.74 0.22
C GLY A 431 -14.50 13.14 -1.23
N HIS A 432 -15.27 14.09 -1.74
CA HIS A 432 -15.04 14.82 -2.98
C HIS A 432 -14.44 16.18 -2.63
N SER A 433 -13.21 16.41 -3.08
CA SER A 433 -12.43 17.59 -2.72
C SER A 433 -11.68 18.16 -3.92
N VAL A 434 -10.92 19.23 -3.68
CA VAL A 434 -10.04 19.87 -4.66
C VAL A 434 -8.60 19.84 -4.15
N GLY A 435 -7.67 19.54 -5.05
CA GLY A 435 -6.24 19.56 -4.75
C GLY A 435 -5.80 20.89 -4.15
N GLY A 436 -5.39 20.89 -2.89
CA GLY A 436 -4.95 22.07 -2.13
C GLY A 436 -5.75 22.36 -0.85
N PHE A 437 -6.91 21.75 -0.67
CA PHE A 437 -7.83 22.01 0.47
C PHE A 437 -7.43 21.32 1.78
N GLY A 438 -6.32 20.57 1.80
CA GLY A 438 -5.84 19.86 3.00
C GLY A 438 -6.59 18.57 3.32
N SER A 439 -7.45 18.10 2.41
CA SER A 439 -8.40 17.02 2.68
C SER A 439 -7.76 15.64 2.80
N VAL A 440 -6.67 15.38 2.07
CA VAL A 440 -5.88 14.16 2.28
C VAL A 440 -5.32 14.12 3.71
N THR A 441 -4.68 15.21 4.17
CA THR A 441 -4.15 15.32 5.54
C THR A 441 -5.27 15.18 6.56
N THR A 442 -6.42 15.82 6.31
CA THR A 442 -7.61 15.69 7.16
C THR A 442 -8.07 14.24 7.24
N ASN A 443 -8.14 13.53 6.12
CA ASN A 443 -8.51 12.11 6.10
C ASN A 443 -7.54 11.26 6.95
N LYS A 444 -6.22 11.55 6.87
CA LYS A 444 -5.21 10.91 7.75
C LYS A 444 -5.50 11.19 9.24
N ILE A 445 -5.90 12.41 9.58
CA ILE A 445 -6.24 12.80 10.95
C ILE A 445 -7.53 12.12 11.41
N ILE A 446 -8.58 12.08 10.58
CA ILE A 446 -9.84 11.38 10.90
C ILE A 446 -9.54 9.89 11.15
N ALA A 447 -8.72 9.26 10.31
CA ALA A 447 -8.29 7.88 10.49
C ALA A 447 -7.53 7.68 11.82
N THR A 448 -6.55 8.54 12.10
CA THR A 448 -5.74 8.48 13.33
C THR A 448 -6.60 8.67 14.58
N VAL A 449 -7.48 9.69 14.59
CA VAL A 449 -8.42 9.92 15.70
C VAL A 449 -9.34 8.72 15.88
N SER A 450 -9.83 8.13 14.78
CA SER A 450 -10.73 6.98 14.87
C SER A 450 -10.03 5.73 15.43
N ALA A 451 -8.75 5.54 15.09
CA ALA A 451 -7.94 4.47 15.65
C ALA A 451 -7.58 4.71 17.12
N ASP A 452 -6.99 5.86 17.43
CA ASP A 452 -6.41 6.17 18.74
C ASP A 452 -7.49 6.42 19.81
N LEU A 453 -8.62 7.05 19.45
CA LEU A 453 -9.69 7.37 20.39
C LEU A 453 -10.74 6.26 20.51
N PHE A 454 -11.19 5.70 19.38
CA PHE A 454 -12.29 4.74 19.37
C PHE A 454 -11.84 3.29 19.33
N GLY A 455 -10.52 3.03 19.31
CA GLY A 455 -9.95 1.68 19.25
C GLY A 455 -10.32 0.93 17.97
N LYS A 456 -10.69 1.66 16.90
CA LYS A 456 -11.13 1.07 15.64
C LYS A 456 -9.94 0.74 14.74
N THR A 457 -10.16 -0.22 13.87
CA THR A 457 -9.30 -0.41 12.70
C THR A 457 -9.74 0.55 11.60
N VAL A 458 -8.77 1.17 10.95
CA VAL A 458 -8.97 2.16 9.89
C VAL A 458 -8.16 1.78 8.67
N GLN A 459 -8.73 2.08 7.52
CA GLN A 459 -8.01 2.09 6.26
C GLN A 459 -8.38 3.37 5.52
N ALA A 460 -7.37 4.15 5.12
CA ALA A 460 -7.59 5.42 4.45
C ALA A 460 -6.64 5.59 3.28
N PHE A 461 -7.20 5.82 2.10
CA PHE A 461 -6.40 6.04 0.90
C PHE A 461 -6.98 7.17 0.04
N PRO A 462 -6.10 8.06 -0.47
CA PRO A 462 -6.49 9.07 -1.44
C PRO A 462 -6.45 8.53 -2.88
N LYS A 463 -7.36 9.01 -3.72
CA LYS A 463 -7.32 8.87 -5.18
C LYS A 463 -6.65 10.11 -5.76
N TYR A 464 -5.37 9.95 -6.10
CA TYR A 464 -4.59 11.01 -6.74
C TYR A 464 -4.84 10.99 -8.25
N GLY A 465 -5.07 12.18 -8.82
CA GLY A 465 -4.93 12.41 -10.26
C GLY A 465 -3.48 12.76 -10.62
N SER A 466 -3.23 13.03 -11.90
CA SER A 466 -1.91 13.45 -12.39
C SER A 466 -1.57 14.90 -12.04
N GLU A 467 -2.55 15.67 -11.56
CA GLU A 467 -2.51 17.11 -11.46
C GLU A 467 -2.19 17.59 -10.02
N LYS A 468 -1.31 18.59 -9.91
CA LYS A 468 -0.78 19.02 -8.62
C LYS A 468 -1.76 19.81 -7.74
N LYS A 469 -2.69 20.58 -8.33
CA LYS A 469 -3.67 21.44 -7.62
C LYS A 469 -4.88 21.73 -8.50
N GLY A 470 -6.02 22.04 -7.87
CA GLY A 470 -7.18 22.67 -8.52
C GLY A 470 -8.15 21.74 -9.25
N LEU A 471 -7.85 20.44 -9.35
CA LEU A 471 -8.78 19.46 -9.89
C LEU A 471 -9.46 18.63 -8.80
N PRO A 472 -10.64 18.04 -9.11
CA PRO A 472 -11.33 17.12 -8.23
C PRO A 472 -10.45 15.95 -7.80
N THR A 473 -10.47 15.64 -6.51
CA THR A 473 -9.79 14.47 -5.92
C THR A 473 -10.75 13.78 -4.97
N ASN A 474 -10.73 12.46 -5.00
CA ASN A 474 -11.49 11.65 -4.05
C ASN A 474 -10.56 11.12 -2.97
N PHE A 475 -11.07 10.93 -1.77
CA PHE A 475 -10.40 10.16 -0.73
C PHE A 475 -11.39 9.23 -0.05
N PHE A 476 -10.89 8.12 0.44
CA PHE A 476 -11.68 7.07 1.03
C PHE A 476 -11.21 6.80 2.46
N LEU A 477 -12.15 6.42 3.31
CA LEU A 477 -11.91 5.95 4.67
C LEU A 477 -12.88 4.82 4.96
N THR A 478 -12.38 3.73 5.52
CA THR A 478 -13.18 2.68 6.14
C THR A 478 -12.76 2.57 7.60
N ILE A 479 -13.74 2.43 8.49
CA ILE A 479 -13.58 2.24 9.93
C ILE A 479 -14.34 0.99 10.30
N ALA A 480 -13.68 0.05 10.98
CA ALA A 480 -14.27 -1.21 11.39
C ALA A 480 -13.71 -1.66 12.75
N ASP A 481 -14.36 -2.63 13.40
CA ASP A 481 -13.80 -3.30 14.57
C ASP A 481 -12.71 -4.30 14.18
N GLU A 482 -12.88 -4.96 13.03
CA GLU A 482 -11.94 -5.92 12.49
C GLU A 482 -11.00 -5.32 11.44
N ARG A 483 -9.96 -6.08 11.09
CA ARG A 483 -9.00 -5.66 10.07
C ARG A 483 -9.69 -5.51 8.70
N ILE A 484 -9.49 -4.35 8.10
CA ILE A 484 -9.96 -4.05 6.75
C ILE A 484 -8.94 -4.59 5.74
N LYS A 485 -9.41 -5.41 4.79
CA LYS A 485 -8.57 -6.14 3.83
C LYS A 485 -8.85 -5.78 2.37
N ILE A 486 -9.82 -4.90 2.11
CA ILE A 486 -10.14 -4.45 0.76
C ILE A 486 -9.20 -3.33 0.32
N HIS A 487 -8.78 -3.32 -0.95
CA HIS A 487 -7.86 -2.32 -1.51
C HIS A 487 -8.41 -1.66 -2.78
N HIS A 488 -9.72 -1.52 -2.87
CA HIS A 488 -10.43 -0.96 -4.02
C HIS A 488 -11.36 0.18 -3.61
N GLU A 489 -11.86 0.94 -4.59
CA GLU A 489 -12.82 2.01 -4.34
C GLU A 489 -14.09 1.47 -3.66
N LEU A 490 -14.66 2.28 -2.77
CA LEU A 490 -15.80 1.86 -1.96
C LEU A 490 -17.11 1.97 -2.75
N ASP A 491 -17.80 0.84 -2.92
CA ASP A 491 -19.11 0.76 -3.57
C ASP A 491 -20.27 1.03 -2.61
N ILE A 492 -20.06 0.82 -1.31
CA ILE A 492 -21.04 1.07 -0.24
C ILE A 492 -20.46 2.11 0.73
N LEU A 493 -21.19 3.20 0.93
CA LEU A 493 -20.79 4.37 1.69
C LEU A 493 -21.84 4.72 2.73
N ASP A 494 -21.38 5.16 3.89
CA ASP A 494 -22.20 5.66 5.00
C ASP A 494 -22.22 7.19 5.04
N PHE A 495 -21.10 7.80 4.63
CA PHE A 495 -20.91 9.25 4.68
C PHE A 495 -20.19 9.77 3.43
N ILE A 496 -20.72 10.81 2.81
CA ILE A 496 -20.05 11.52 1.72
C ILE A 496 -19.75 12.95 2.12
N ALA A 497 -18.52 13.40 1.91
CA ALA A 497 -18.13 14.79 2.11
C ALA A 497 -17.92 15.49 0.77
N VAL A 498 -18.83 16.37 0.37
CA VAL A 498 -18.68 17.22 -0.83
C VAL A 498 -18.15 18.58 -0.41
N GLN A 499 -16.83 18.74 -0.47
CA GLN A 499 -16.16 20.00 -0.14
C GLN A 499 -16.17 21.00 -1.31
N ASP A 500 -16.50 20.53 -2.51
CA ASP A 500 -16.73 21.36 -3.69
C ASP A 500 -17.99 20.88 -4.42
N VAL A 501 -19.02 21.73 -4.45
CA VAL A 501 -20.34 21.40 -5.03
C VAL A 501 -20.29 21.17 -6.54
N HIS A 502 -19.26 21.67 -7.24
CA HIS A 502 -19.05 21.37 -8.67
C HIS A 502 -18.81 19.86 -8.93
N ALA A 503 -18.57 19.06 -7.89
CA ALA A 503 -18.54 17.60 -8.00
C ALA A 503 -19.81 17.01 -8.63
N PHE A 504 -20.98 17.65 -8.44
CA PHE A 504 -22.26 17.27 -9.05
C PHE A 504 -22.35 17.60 -10.55
N GLU A 505 -21.50 18.49 -11.07
CA GLU A 505 -21.47 18.82 -12.51
C GLU A 505 -20.64 17.80 -13.30
N THR A 506 -19.63 17.22 -12.65
CA THR A 506 -18.65 16.33 -13.30
C THR A 506 -18.91 14.85 -13.03
N SER A 507 -19.69 14.52 -12.00
CA SER A 507 -19.90 13.14 -11.55
C SER A 507 -21.21 12.98 -10.77
N ASN A 508 -21.50 11.77 -10.29
CA ASN A 508 -22.56 11.52 -9.31
C ASN A 508 -21.92 11.28 -7.91
N PRO A 509 -21.80 12.31 -7.06
CA PRO A 509 -21.27 12.17 -5.71
C PRO A 509 -22.05 11.20 -4.82
N LEU A 510 -23.35 10.96 -5.08
CA LEU A 510 -24.20 10.09 -4.27
C LEU A 510 -24.05 8.60 -4.62
N LYS A 511 -23.31 8.25 -5.68
CA LYS A 511 -23.13 6.86 -6.09
C LYS A 511 -22.52 6.03 -4.95
N GLY A 512 -23.25 5.00 -4.50
CA GLY A 512 -22.82 4.09 -3.44
C GLY A 512 -23.25 4.50 -2.04
N LEU A 513 -23.89 5.66 -1.84
CA LEU A 513 -24.44 6.02 -0.53
C LEU A 513 -25.62 5.11 -0.21
N ARG A 514 -25.56 4.43 0.94
CA ARG A 514 -26.65 3.56 1.38
C ARG A 514 -27.88 4.35 1.80
N GLU A 515 -29.02 3.65 1.90
CA GLU A 515 -30.23 4.19 2.51
C GLU A 515 -29.96 4.66 3.96
N GLY A 516 -30.48 5.83 4.33
CA GLY A 516 -30.20 6.46 5.62
C GLY A 516 -28.77 7.01 5.77
N GLY A 517 -27.98 6.99 4.69
CA GLY A 517 -26.65 7.58 4.65
C GLY A 517 -26.66 9.09 4.84
N THR A 518 -25.48 9.68 5.02
CA THR A 518 -25.33 11.12 5.24
C THR A 518 -24.44 11.77 4.19
N ILE A 519 -24.83 12.95 3.70
CA ILE A 519 -24.00 13.79 2.85
C ILE A 519 -23.69 15.12 3.54
N PHE A 520 -22.43 15.55 3.52
CA PHE A 520 -22.02 16.91 3.86
C PHE A 520 -21.77 17.73 2.60
N LEU A 521 -22.25 18.98 2.58
CA LEU A 521 -22.09 19.94 1.51
C LEU A 521 -21.40 21.22 2.03
N GLN A 522 -20.27 21.58 1.43
CA GLN A 522 -19.72 22.92 1.58
C GLN A 522 -20.68 23.92 0.93
N SER A 523 -21.32 24.79 1.72
CA SER A 523 -22.37 25.69 1.23
C SER A 523 -22.33 27.05 1.91
N THR A 524 -22.59 28.10 1.12
CA THR A 524 -22.80 29.47 1.62
C THR A 524 -24.27 29.82 1.83
N ALA A 525 -25.17 28.86 1.59
CA ALA A 525 -26.60 29.02 1.78
C ALA A 525 -26.95 29.37 3.23
N LYS A 526 -28.00 30.16 3.40
CA LYS A 526 -28.48 30.63 4.71
C LYS A 526 -29.69 29.87 5.20
N THR A 527 -30.41 29.19 4.32
CA THR A 527 -31.60 28.41 4.65
C THR A 527 -31.53 27.02 4.00
N ASP A 528 -32.35 26.12 4.52
CA ASP A 528 -32.42 24.74 4.05
C ASP A 528 -32.98 24.68 2.61
N GLU A 529 -33.92 25.58 2.27
CA GLU A 529 -34.49 25.67 0.93
C GLU A 529 -33.45 26.10 -0.11
N GLU A 530 -32.54 27.02 0.23
CA GLU A 530 -31.45 27.43 -0.66
C GLU A 530 -30.49 26.26 -0.96
N VAL A 531 -30.17 25.44 0.04
CA VAL A 531 -29.37 24.22 -0.14
C VAL A 531 -30.10 23.23 -1.04
N TRP A 532 -31.39 22.99 -0.75
CA TRP A 532 -32.22 22.04 -1.49
C TRP A 532 -32.35 22.44 -2.96
N GLN A 533 -32.67 23.70 -3.24
CA GLN A 533 -32.83 24.20 -4.62
C GLN A 533 -31.51 24.24 -5.40
N GLY A 534 -30.37 24.34 -4.71
CA GLY A 534 -29.05 24.28 -5.33
C GLY A 534 -28.63 22.88 -5.82
N LEU A 535 -29.31 21.82 -5.36
CA LEU A 535 -28.99 20.45 -5.77
C LEU A 535 -29.62 20.09 -7.13
N PRO A 536 -28.92 19.31 -7.98
CA PRO A 536 -29.50 18.79 -9.21
C PRO A 536 -30.76 17.96 -8.93
N VAL A 537 -31.72 17.99 -9.87
CA VAL A 537 -32.98 17.24 -9.77
C VAL A 537 -32.73 15.75 -9.48
N ALA A 538 -31.79 15.13 -10.21
CA ALA A 538 -31.44 13.72 -9.99
C ALA A 538 -30.89 13.44 -8.59
N ALA A 539 -30.11 14.37 -8.02
CA ALA A 539 -29.57 14.23 -6.67
C ALA A 539 -30.67 14.34 -5.61
N ARG A 540 -31.62 15.28 -5.78
CA ARG A 540 -32.78 15.43 -4.90
C ARG A 540 -33.63 14.15 -4.89
N GLN A 541 -33.90 13.58 -6.06
CA GLN A 541 -34.63 12.33 -6.19
C GLN A 541 -33.93 11.19 -5.42
N THR A 542 -32.61 11.01 -5.63
CA THR A 542 -31.84 9.99 -4.89
C THR A 542 -31.86 10.23 -3.39
N ILE A 543 -31.81 11.49 -2.93
CA ILE A 543 -31.86 11.85 -1.51
C ILE A 543 -33.19 11.46 -0.89
N LEU A 544 -34.31 11.73 -1.56
CA LEU A 544 -35.65 11.35 -1.09
C LEU A 544 -35.83 9.83 -1.09
N GLU A 545 -35.49 9.16 -2.20
CA GLU A 545 -35.65 7.71 -2.36
C GLU A 545 -34.87 6.91 -1.32
N ASN A 546 -33.69 7.40 -0.92
CA ASN A 546 -32.80 6.71 0.00
C ASN A 546 -32.78 7.33 1.41
N ASN A 547 -33.74 8.19 1.75
CA ASN A 547 -33.84 8.82 3.08
C ASN A 547 -32.49 9.44 3.54
N ILE A 548 -31.79 10.14 2.65
CA ILE A 548 -30.44 10.66 2.93
C ILE A 548 -30.49 11.92 3.80
N ARG A 549 -29.69 11.95 4.86
CA ARG A 549 -29.52 13.13 5.73
C ARG A 549 -28.53 14.12 5.11
N ILE A 550 -28.86 15.41 5.07
CA ILE A 550 -27.97 16.45 4.52
C ILE A 550 -27.39 17.30 5.66
N LEU A 551 -26.07 17.47 5.64
CA LEU A 551 -25.34 18.42 6.47
C LEU A 551 -24.78 19.52 5.58
N TYR A 552 -24.78 20.75 6.04
CA TYR A 552 -24.12 21.84 5.31
C TYR A 552 -23.51 22.88 6.23
N LEU A 553 -22.40 23.48 5.77
CA LEU A 553 -21.67 24.52 6.50
C LEU A 553 -20.79 25.32 5.54
N ASP A 554 -20.58 26.61 5.82
CA ASP A 554 -19.54 27.41 5.15
C ASP A 554 -18.19 27.25 5.87
N THR A 555 -17.49 26.17 5.55
CA THR A 555 -16.15 25.89 6.13
C THR A 555 -15.12 26.95 5.73
N ALA A 556 -15.26 27.56 4.55
CA ALA A 556 -14.37 28.61 4.08
C ALA A 556 -14.50 29.89 4.93
N LYS A 557 -15.71 30.24 5.37
CA LYS A 557 -15.93 31.36 6.30
C LYS A 557 -15.27 31.10 7.65
N ILE A 558 -15.49 29.95 8.25
CA ILE A 558 -14.87 29.58 9.54
C ILE A 558 -13.34 29.63 9.42
N ALA A 559 -12.78 29.06 8.36
CA ALA A 559 -11.33 29.07 8.14
C ALA A 559 -10.76 30.49 8.00
N ARG A 560 -11.47 31.43 7.36
CA ARG A 560 -11.08 32.85 7.26
C ARG A 560 -11.15 33.59 8.60
N GLU A 561 -12.10 33.23 9.46
CA GLU A 561 -12.29 33.88 10.77
C GLU A 561 -11.28 33.38 11.81
N VAL A 562 -10.87 32.11 11.72
CA VAL A 562 -9.97 31.49 12.71
C VAL A 562 -8.50 31.61 12.29
N SER A 563 -8.17 31.36 11.01
CA SER A 563 -6.78 31.35 10.57
C SER A 563 -6.22 32.77 10.48
N SER A 564 -5.09 32.98 11.14
CA SER A 564 -4.30 34.21 10.96
C SER A 564 -3.39 34.19 9.73
N SER A 565 -3.27 33.04 9.05
CA SER A 565 -2.39 32.85 7.89
C SER A 565 -3.18 32.57 6.61
N VAL A 566 -2.94 33.40 5.58
CA VAL A 566 -3.60 33.29 4.26
C VAL A 566 -3.37 31.92 3.63
N ASP A 567 -2.16 31.35 3.75
CA ASP A 567 -1.81 30.05 3.19
C ASP A 567 -2.49 28.87 3.91
N LEU A 568 -2.94 29.08 5.15
CA LEU A 568 -3.62 28.06 5.95
C LEU A 568 -5.14 28.11 5.80
N ILE A 569 -5.73 29.25 5.43
CA ILE A 569 -7.19 29.39 5.26
C ILE A 569 -7.75 28.29 4.34
N VAL A 570 -7.11 28.07 3.19
CA VAL A 570 -7.57 27.06 2.22
C VAL A 570 -7.45 25.64 2.79
N ARG A 571 -6.42 25.37 3.60
CA ARG A 571 -6.16 24.04 4.17
C ARG A 571 -7.00 23.74 5.40
N MET A 572 -7.39 24.76 6.15
CA MET A 572 -8.21 24.63 7.35
C MET A 572 -9.67 24.27 7.04
N GLN A 573 -10.14 24.47 5.80
CA GLN A 573 -11.43 23.91 5.36
C GLN A 573 -11.49 22.40 5.54
N GLY A 574 -10.37 21.72 5.25
CA GLY A 574 -10.20 20.30 5.53
C GLY A 574 -10.47 19.98 7.00
N ILE A 575 -9.78 20.63 7.95
CA ILE A 575 -9.88 20.23 9.36
C ILE A 575 -11.27 20.46 9.97
N ILE A 576 -12.06 21.40 9.45
CA ILE A 576 -13.44 21.63 9.89
C ILE A 576 -14.31 20.39 9.60
N LEU A 577 -14.01 19.66 8.52
CA LEU A 577 -14.67 18.39 8.20
C LEU A 577 -14.54 17.36 9.31
N LEU A 578 -13.44 17.35 10.09
CA LEU A 578 -13.31 16.45 11.24
C LEU A 578 -14.41 16.73 12.28
N GLY A 579 -14.71 18.00 12.57
CA GLY A 579 -15.80 18.35 13.49
C GLY A 579 -17.17 17.91 12.97
N ILE A 580 -17.42 18.14 11.69
CA ILE A 580 -18.66 17.73 11.01
C ILE A 580 -18.80 16.20 11.00
N PHE A 581 -17.73 15.50 10.68
CA PHE A 581 -17.66 14.04 10.69
C PHE A 581 -18.02 13.49 12.08
N LEU A 582 -17.37 14.00 13.13
CA LEU A 582 -17.64 13.61 14.50
C LEU A 582 -19.10 13.87 14.90
N ARG A 583 -19.68 15.01 14.50
CA ARG A 583 -21.10 15.32 14.77
C ARG A 583 -22.06 14.32 14.10
N SER A 584 -21.68 13.80 12.95
CA SER A 584 -22.49 12.91 12.12
C SER A 584 -22.36 11.43 12.48
N THR A 585 -21.20 11.03 13.00
CA THR A 585 -20.86 9.61 13.21
C THR A 585 -21.38 9.04 14.53
N PRO A 586 -21.77 7.75 14.57
CA PRO A 586 -22.25 7.10 15.79
C PRO A 586 -21.16 6.87 16.84
N PHE A 587 -19.88 6.94 16.46
CA PHE A 587 -18.75 6.67 17.35
C PHE A 587 -18.51 7.81 18.36
N ALA A 588 -18.64 9.06 17.91
CA ALA A 588 -18.34 10.21 18.74
C ALA A 588 -19.46 10.53 19.76
N SER A 589 -20.71 10.13 19.50
CA SER A 589 -21.84 10.43 20.39
C SER A 589 -21.76 9.72 21.75
N GLN A 590 -20.92 8.69 21.86
CA GLN A 590 -20.73 7.91 23.07
C GLN A 590 -19.55 8.40 23.93
N THR A 591 -18.75 9.34 23.42
CA THR A 591 -17.54 9.84 24.09
C THR A 591 -17.80 11.23 24.71
N PRO A 592 -17.45 11.47 25.98
CA PRO A 592 -17.56 12.80 26.59
C PRO A 592 -16.74 13.86 25.82
N GLU A 593 -17.28 15.05 25.65
CA GLU A 593 -16.63 16.12 24.85
C GLU A 593 -15.21 16.45 25.31
N VAL A 594 -14.94 16.40 26.62
CA VAL A 594 -13.61 16.70 27.19
C VAL A 594 -12.56 15.70 26.69
N GLU A 595 -12.89 14.42 26.68
CA GLU A 595 -12.00 13.34 26.23
C GLU A 595 -11.80 13.40 24.71
N LEU A 596 -12.89 13.65 23.98
CA LEU A 596 -12.89 13.83 22.52
C LEU A 596 -11.92 14.95 22.09
N TYR A 597 -12.06 16.15 22.65
CA TYR A 597 -11.22 17.28 22.23
C TYR A 597 -9.76 17.16 22.69
N SER A 598 -9.50 16.48 23.81
CA SER A 598 -8.12 16.21 24.25
C SER A 598 -7.39 15.30 23.26
N SER A 599 -8.02 14.19 22.85
CA SER A 599 -7.42 13.25 21.89
C SER A 599 -7.23 13.86 20.50
N ILE A 600 -8.20 14.69 20.06
CA ILE A 600 -8.06 15.46 18.83
C ILE A 600 -6.87 16.41 18.92
N GLU A 601 -6.68 17.10 20.05
CA GLU A 601 -5.55 17.99 20.25
C GLU A 601 -4.21 17.24 20.15
N ASP A 602 -4.09 16.06 20.77
CA ASP A 602 -2.90 15.22 20.68
C ASP A 602 -2.60 14.79 19.24
N SER A 603 -3.64 14.39 18.50
CA SER A 603 -3.53 14.07 17.07
C SER A 603 -3.08 15.29 16.25
N LEU A 604 -3.69 16.46 16.47
CA LEU A 604 -3.31 17.70 15.80
C LEU A 604 -1.86 18.10 16.13
N ARG A 605 -1.42 17.86 17.36
CA ARG A 605 -0.05 18.11 17.82
C ARG A 605 0.96 17.20 17.13
N LYS A 606 0.62 15.92 16.89
CA LYS A 606 1.44 14.98 16.09
C LYS A 606 1.66 15.48 14.66
N TYR A 607 0.62 15.99 14.00
CA TYR A 607 0.70 16.45 12.60
C TYR A 607 1.22 17.88 12.44
N PHE A 608 0.86 18.80 13.35
CA PHE A 608 1.09 20.23 13.19
C PHE A 608 2.00 20.86 14.26
N GLY A 609 2.43 20.12 15.28
CA GLY A 609 3.24 20.66 16.38
C GLY A 609 4.52 21.36 15.93
N LYS A 610 5.16 20.87 14.85
CA LYS A 610 6.34 21.51 14.23
C LYS A 610 6.06 22.90 13.66
N ARG A 611 4.79 23.25 13.40
CA ARG A 611 4.37 24.58 12.92
C ARG A 611 4.05 25.56 14.05
N GLY A 612 4.18 25.12 15.31
CA GLY A 612 3.98 25.92 16.51
C GLY A 612 2.59 25.78 17.12
N GLU A 613 2.49 26.09 18.41
CA GLU A 613 1.29 25.90 19.23
C GLU A 613 0.07 26.63 18.70
N LYS A 614 0.27 27.86 18.21
CA LYS A 614 -0.81 28.67 17.65
C LYS A 614 -1.57 27.94 16.54
N VAL A 615 -0.84 27.27 15.64
CA VAL A 615 -1.43 26.52 14.54
C VAL A 615 -2.25 25.33 15.06
N VAL A 616 -1.76 24.64 16.10
CA VAL A 616 -2.50 23.54 16.74
C VAL A 616 -3.83 24.04 17.31
N GLN A 617 -3.80 25.14 18.07
CA GLN A 617 -5.01 25.70 18.70
C GLN A 617 -6.01 26.30 17.69
N GLU A 618 -5.53 26.94 16.62
CA GLU A 618 -6.39 27.40 15.51
C GLU A 618 -7.09 26.20 14.83
N ASN A 619 -6.37 25.11 14.57
CA ASN A 619 -6.99 23.90 14.00
C ASN A 619 -8.01 23.27 14.97
N LEU A 620 -7.72 23.21 16.27
CA LEU A 620 -8.66 22.70 17.27
C LEU A 620 -9.93 23.55 17.33
N THR A 621 -9.80 24.88 17.22
CA THR A 621 -10.94 25.80 17.17
C THR A 621 -11.80 25.55 15.92
N CYS A 622 -11.18 25.34 14.76
CA CYS A 622 -11.87 24.96 13.53
C CYS A 622 -12.67 23.66 13.69
N VAL A 623 -12.12 22.64 14.36
CA VAL A 623 -12.83 21.38 14.66
C VAL A 623 -14.06 21.62 15.53
N LYS A 624 -13.89 22.37 16.64
CA LYS A 624 -15.01 22.70 17.56
C LYS A 624 -16.14 23.44 16.84
N ARG A 625 -15.80 24.42 16.00
CA ARG A 625 -16.79 25.17 15.21
C ARG A 625 -17.48 24.29 14.17
N GLY A 626 -16.74 23.41 13.50
CA GLY A 626 -17.33 22.42 12.58
C GLY A 626 -18.35 21.50 13.25
N TYR A 627 -18.08 21.07 14.48
CA TYR A 627 -18.99 20.24 15.26
C TYR A 627 -20.25 20.99 15.70
N ALA A 628 -20.10 22.24 16.15
CA ALA A 628 -21.17 23.03 16.75
C ALA A 628 -22.05 23.79 15.74
N GLU A 629 -21.49 24.25 14.62
CA GLU A 629 -22.16 25.15 13.67
C GLU A 629 -22.77 24.44 12.46
N VAL A 630 -22.53 23.13 12.27
CA VAL A 630 -23.08 22.41 11.12
C VAL A 630 -24.60 22.31 11.18
N ASN A 631 -25.27 22.72 10.10
CA ASN A 631 -26.71 22.59 9.95
C ASN A 631 -27.08 21.19 9.47
N ILE A 632 -28.25 20.72 9.86
CA ILE A 632 -28.74 19.37 9.56
C ILE A 632 -30.15 19.49 9.00
N ILE A 633 -30.35 18.99 7.79
CA ILE A 633 -31.67 18.76 7.19
C ILE A 633 -31.98 17.28 7.35
N GLN A 634 -33.07 16.99 8.07
CA GLN A 634 -33.50 15.61 8.23
C GLN A 634 -34.25 15.13 6.97
N PRO A 635 -34.20 13.84 6.64
CA PRO A 635 -34.88 13.29 5.47
C PRO A 635 -36.38 13.65 5.42
N GLU A 636 -37.06 13.68 6.57
CA GLU A 636 -38.47 14.02 6.71
C GLU A 636 -38.83 15.46 6.33
N ASP A 637 -37.87 16.39 6.40
CA ASP A 637 -38.09 17.80 6.10
C ASP A 637 -37.94 18.09 4.59
N ALA A 638 -37.18 17.24 3.88
CA ALA A 638 -36.86 17.41 2.46
C ALA A 638 -38.08 17.44 1.50
N PRO A 639 -39.10 16.57 1.64
CA PRO A 639 -40.30 16.61 0.79
C PRO A 639 -41.07 17.93 0.88
N SER A 640 -41.06 18.59 2.04
CA SER A 640 -41.79 19.85 2.23
C SER A 640 -41.21 21.00 1.40
N MET A 641 -39.92 20.90 1.05
CA MET A 641 -39.18 21.86 0.22
C MET A 641 -39.31 21.61 -1.29
N GLU A 642 -39.92 20.49 -1.70
CA GLU A 642 -40.23 20.20 -3.11
C GLU A 642 -41.50 20.93 -3.60
N VAL A 643 -42.41 21.25 -2.67
CA VAL A 643 -43.75 21.78 -2.97
C VAL A 643 -43.73 23.31 -3.19
N SER A 644 -42.61 23.99 -2.92
CA SER A 644 -42.46 25.44 -3.08
C SER A 644 -41.86 25.83 -4.45
N ALA A 645 -42.50 25.42 -5.55
CA ALA A 645 -42.17 25.86 -6.91
C ALA A 645 -43.36 26.51 -7.60
#